data_AF-A0A0C3NPM3-F1
#
_entry.id   AF-A0A0C3NPM3-F1
#
_cell.length_a   1.000
_cell.length_b   1.000
_cell.length_c   1.000
_cell.angle_alpha   90.00
_cell.angle_beta   90.00
_cell.angle_gamma   90.00
#
_symmetry.space_group_name_H-M   'P 1'
#
loop_
_entity.id
_entity.type
_entity.pdbx_description
1 polymer ?
#
loop_
_entity_poly.entity_id
_entity_poly.type
_entity_poly.pdbx_seq_one_letter_code
_entity_poly.pdbx_strand_id
1 'polypeptide(L)'
;MNDPQSDADRIRAKRLAKLQAGRSPSASAEASSLASTSTQAPSVTATEAIPVKQPRHLLTTSLPPAPQQLAQLPLKRKAPPSAADKVDLASWEDESITQIFKVTLNRSTAERSNYDLVWLKSLESELLSEGYGQAPPLRLSGEILDRLLIARLELDPHAMSDDLDYVPVLASLPDQMTVFEYLVGCWKRLNKGRNELLRKNPVKEIQQASVLLEKIRNLVISYAGLNLQDPGMFPQPQGRDVGPSELVRPLLSLSAFSSPLVSTSPADNALNPTEVEPFLQDLAQRFEPDNEIDSVLGPVARQLLFHESLVRPEGIGGGDSSWRAIVSGVEALVSIKSIAVMFTRLTEWNPPLATGASIEMLSMMGPLCRLGVFSREWSYIAETYFSEPSKRSRSDIESSYASLRGTVKSLQSSLFSIFNTIVRASPEAREAVLEYFATVIRLNVKRAGMQVEPHTVASDSFMINLHSVLLRFAEPFMDARYSKMDRIDSLYFAISERIDVKEETRIKATSEEATRWAEDHRQGAAPPNFISEIFYLCNAMAHYGYLRTAQTYEDFGKHLDDLQRHHDMINGDRSWMGTPFQARTEQTLNHCKLEIAKIQAHQLAFRVQLLEPDLVFRYIGFTNFVSTWLIRKVDPRGSHPQPIVELPLPQEIPMSFRVLPEYILEDVVEYFLFVARHSPNSLDLSGKEELVIFALTFLTSTWCIKNPFLKSKINEAVFYGVLPYAHERNGILSGVLNSHPVALKNLIPAMTHFYIEVEQTGASSQFYDKFNARRNIAYILKAVWDNPVHREALNTEAKDVEKFVRFVNLMINDVTYLMDESLSELTQIHNLQAEMADQAAWQARPAQYRRERENTLRGLERHASGYTTLGKSTVGLLRDFTAETKAPFMMPEIVDRLAGMLDYNLEALVGPKCSELKVKEPEKYNFNPRHLLSDILQVYLNLGDQDEFARAVANDGRTYKPELFETAIAKARKIALKPESELEQLRAFAVKVAETKATIDQEEDLGEIPEEFLDPLMYTLMRDPVTLPSSHVVIDRATIKSHLLSDAKDPFNRSPLKFSEVLPNLELKARIDAFVVERRSQHAVRKPTRDSGSNIDAVME
;
A
#
# COMPACT_ATOMS: atom_id res chain seq x y z
N MET A 1 -16.05 32.35 26.72
CA MET A 1 -15.03 32.79 25.75
C MET A 1 -13.69 32.70 26.45
N ASN A 2 -12.69 32.05 25.85
CA ASN A 2 -11.31 32.05 26.32
C ASN A 2 -10.44 32.66 25.22
N ASP A 3 -9.39 33.39 25.59
CA ASP A 3 -8.47 34.04 24.67
C ASP A 3 -7.40 33.06 24.14
N PRO A 4 -7.32 32.79 22.82
CA PRO A 4 -6.32 31.90 22.23
C PRO A 4 -4.86 32.34 22.44
N GLN A 5 -4.59 33.63 22.66
CA GLN A 5 -3.21 34.13 22.83
C GLN A 5 -2.59 33.66 24.16
N SER A 6 -3.39 33.46 25.21
CA SER A 6 -2.95 33.06 26.54
C SER A 6 -2.25 31.68 26.59
N ASP A 7 -2.77 30.69 25.84
CA ASP A 7 -2.20 29.34 25.87
C ASP A 7 -0.98 29.18 24.95
N ALA A 8 -0.86 30.00 23.89
CA ALA A 8 0.33 30.03 23.03
C ALA A 8 1.59 30.38 23.83
N ASP A 9 1.54 31.42 24.68
CA ASP A 9 2.69 31.83 25.50
C ASP A 9 2.98 30.87 26.66
N ARG A 10 1.96 30.21 27.23
CA ARG A 10 2.17 29.09 28.18
C ARG A 10 2.95 27.93 27.57
N ILE A 11 2.65 27.57 26.32
CA ILE A 11 3.39 26.53 25.58
C ILE A 11 4.81 27.00 25.26
N ARG A 12 4.99 28.28 24.92
CA ARG A 12 6.29 28.91 24.64
C ARG A 12 7.21 28.91 25.86
N ALA A 13 6.69 29.27 27.04
CA ALA A 13 7.40 29.24 28.31
C ALA A 13 7.87 27.82 28.69
N LYS A 14 7.01 26.80 28.54
CA LYS A 14 7.39 25.39 28.77
C LYS A 14 8.50 24.90 27.85
N ARG A 15 8.57 25.38 26.60
CA ARG A 15 9.67 25.03 25.66
C ARG A 15 11.00 25.70 26.04
N LEU A 16 10.98 26.96 26.47
CA LEU A 16 12.17 27.69 26.91
C LEU A 16 12.83 27.04 28.14
N ALA A 17 12.05 26.65 29.14
CA ALA A 17 12.55 25.97 30.34
C ALA A 17 13.28 24.65 30.03
N LYS A 18 12.83 23.91 29.00
CA LYS A 18 13.43 22.62 28.61
C LYS A 18 14.74 22.74 27.83
N LEU A 19 15.05 23.92 27.26
CA LEU A 19 16.28 24.19 26.50
C LEU A 19 17.47 24.62 27.37
N GLN A 20 17.24 25.08 28.60
CA GLN A 20 18.31 25.55 29.49
C GLN A 20 19.00 24.43 30.29
N ALA A 21 18.40 23.24 30.38
CA ALA A 21 18.90 22.14 31.22
C ALA A 21 19.94 21.21 30.54
N GLY A 22 20.36 21.49 29.31
CA GLY A 22 21.03 20.52 28.43
C GLY A 22 22.44 20.89 27.95
N ARG A 23 23.37 21.28 28.83
CA ARG A 23 24.79 21.48 28.47
C ARG A 23 25.78 21.07 29.58
N SER A 24 26.60 20.06 29.30
CA SER A 24 27.91 19.80 29.91
C SER A 24 28.81 19.13 28.86
N PRO A 25 30.11 19.50 28.73
CA PRO A 25 30.97 19.01 27.65
C PRO A 25 31.90 17.87 28.06
N SER A 26 32.36 17.07 27.09
CA SER A 26 33.46 16.12 27.23
C SER A 26 34.43 16.20 26.05
N ALA A 27 35.72 16.06 26.33
CA ALA A 27 36.84 16.44 25.47
C ALA A 27 36.98 15.68 24.13
N SER A 28 37.63 16.35 23.18
CA SER A 28 38.20 15.79 21.95
C SER A 28 39.57 15.15 22.19
N ALA A 29 39.93 14.17 21.34
CA ALA A 29 41.31 13.73 21.15
C ALA A 29 41.57 13.50 19.66
N GLU A 30 42.67 14.04 19.13
CA GLU A 30 43.10 13.89 17.74
C GLU A 30 44.27 12.89 17.64
N ALA A 31 44.33 12.13 16.56
CA ALA A 31 45.58 11.56 16.05
C ALA A 31 45.43 11.26 14.54
N SER A 32 46.41 11.66 13.73
CA SER A 32 46.41 11.51 12.28
C SER A 32 47.69 10.86 11.76
N SER A 33 47.60 10.14 10.65
CA SER A 33 48.75 9.78 9.80
C SER A 33 48.29 9.49 8.37
N LEU A 34 49.18 9.69 7.38
CA LEU A 34 48.89 9.58 5.94
C LEU A 34 49.94 8.72 5.22
N ALA A 35 49.49 7.96 4.21
CA ALA A 35 50.22 7.53 3.00
C ALA A 35 49.18 6.93 2.01
N SER A 36 49.07 7.14 0.69
CA SER A 36 50.03 7.20 -0.44
C SER A 36 50.84 5.89 -0.61
N THR A 37 50.93 5.18 -1.75
CA THR A 37 50.48 5.36 -3.15
C THR A 37 50.54 3.96 -3.84
N SER A 38 50.22 3.65 -5.11
CA SER A 38 49.87 4.41 -6.34
C SER A 38 49.18 3.50 -7.39
N THR A 39 48.74 4.09 -8.51
CA THR A 39 48.24 3.47 -9.77
C THR A 39 49.06 2.32 -10.37
N GLN A 40 48.38 1.39 -11.05
CA GLN A 40 48.59 1.12 -12.49
C GLN A 40 47.43 0.35 -13.14
N ALA A 41 47.27 0.49 -14.45
CA ALA A 41 46.36 -0.28 -15.33
C ALA A 41 47.19 -0.92 -16.47
N PRO A 42 46.64 -1.87 -17.24
CA PRO A 42 46.43 -1.54 -18.66
C PRO A 42 45.22 -2.23 -19.35
N SER A 43 44.98 -1.82 -20.60
CA SER A 43 44.21 -2.54 -21.64
C SER A 43 45.18 -2.99 -22.76
N VAL A 44 44.83 -3.73 -23.82
CA VAL A 44 43.55 -4.11 -24.46
C VAL A 44 43.58 -5.65 -24.75
N THR A 45 42.79 -6.35 -25.58
CA THR A 45 41.93 -6.03 -26.75
C THR A 45 40.78 -7.07 -26.86
N ALA A 46 39.96 -7.00 -27.92
CA ALA A 46 38.97 -8.03 -28.28
C ALA A 46 39.30 -8.69 -29.64
N THR A 47 38.62 -9.79 -29.95
CA THR A 47 38.54 -10.38 -31.31
C THR A 47 37.14 -10.95 -31.57
N GLU A 48 36.68 -10.92 -32.82
CA GLU A 48 35.29 -11.15 -33.21
C GLU A 48 35.00 -12.57 -33.71
N ALA A 49 33.74 -13.03 -33.56
CA ALA A 49 33.09 -13.95 -34.50
C ALA A 49 31.55 -13.91 -34.39
N ILE A 50 30.87 -13.86 -35.53
CA ILE A 50 29.40 -13.99 -35.72
C ILE A 50 29.15 -14.45 -37.18
N PRO A 51 27.92 -14.78 -37.62
CA PRO A 51 26.78 -15.46 -36.96
C PRO A 51 26.36 -16.73 -37.76
N VAL A 52 25.15 -17.29 -37.52
CA VAL A 52 24.08 -17.58 -38.54
C VAL A 52 23.15 -18.79 -38.23
N LYS A 53 21.85 -18.47 -38.03
CA LYS A 53 20.58 -19.19 -38.34
C LYS A 53 20.24 -20.58 -37.76
N GLN A 54 19.09 -20.62 -37.08
CA GLN A 54 18.11 -21.72 -37.05
C GLN A 54 17.32 -21.80 -38.38
N PRO A 55 16.47 -22.84 -38.57
CA PRO A 55 15.03 -22.55 -38.65
C PRO A 55 14.12 -23.49 -37.80
N ARG A 56 12.84 -23.13 -37.71
CA ARG A 56 11.75 -23.80 -36.96
C ARG A 56 10.94 -24.77 -37.83
N HIS A 57 10.17 -25.66 -37.21
CA HIS A 57 8.72 -25.98 -37.43
C HIS A 57 8.34 -27.06 -36.37
N LEU A 58 7.29 -26.97 -35.53
CA LEU A 58 5.83 -26.75 -35.66
C LEU A 58 5.02 -28.01 -36.06
N LEU A 59 4.27 -28.56 -35.08
CA LEU A 59 2.95 -29.26 -35.11
C LEU A 59 2.72 -30.34 -36.22
N THR A 60 2.25 -31.56 -35.95
CA THR A 60 0.97 -31.90 -35.26
C THR A 60 0.90 -33.34 -34.69
N THR A 61 -0.21 -33.61 -33.98
CA THR A 61 -0.71 -34.86 -33.37
C THR A 61 -0.72 -36.15 -34.21
N SER A 62 -0.46 -37.31 -33.57
CA SER A 62 -1.35 -38.50 -33.60
C SER A 62 -0.95 -39.57 -32.55
N LEU A 63 -1.84 -40.55 -32.30
CA LEU A 63 -1.71 -41.60 -31.27
C LEU A 63 -0.86 -42.80 -31.73
N PRO A 64 -0.20 -43.56 -30.82
CA PRO A 64 0.53 -44.77 -31.15
C PRO A 64 -0.33 -46.05 -31.10
N PRO A 65 -0.36 -46.87 -32.17
CA PRO A 65 -0.74 -48.29 -32.11
C PRO A 65 0.49 -49.20 -31.92
N ALA A 66 0.27 -50.45 -31.50
CA ALA A 66 1.34 -51.42 -31.21
C ALA A 66 1.77 -52.27 -32.42
N PRO A 67 3.06 -52.68 -32.46
CA PRO A 67 3.48 -54.01 -32.92
C PRO A 67 4.34 -54.71 -31.85
N GLN A 68 4.27 -56.01 -31.56
CA GLN A 68 4.40 -57.21 -32.43
C GLN A 68 5.77 -57.38 -33.11
N GLN A 69 6.47 -58.45 -32.69
CA GLN A 69 7.21 -59.49 -33.45
C GLN A 69 7.57 -59.22 -34.94
N LEU A 70 8.68 -59.70 -35.51
CA LEU A 70 9.80 -60.54 -35.03
C LEU A 70 10.93 -60.53 -36.09
N ALA A 71 12.22 -60.53 -35.71
CA ALA A 71 13.32 -61.04 -36.55
C ALA A 71 14.60 -61.36 -35.75
N GLN A 72 15.16 -62.55 -35.97
CA GLN A 72 16.49 -63.04 -35.56
C GLN A 72 17.35 -63.19 -36.84
N LEU A 73 18.67 -63.37 -36.91
CA LEU A 73 19.86 -63.56 -36.02
C LEU A 73 21.11 -63.18 -36.94
N PRO A 74 22.43 -63.16 -36.54
CA PRO A 74 23.12 -64.24 -35.82
C PRO A 74 24.30 -63.90 -34.85
N LEU A 75 24.44 -64.78 -33.84
CA LEU A 75 25.69 -65.32 -33.26
C LEU A 75 26.77 -64.39 -32.64
N LYS A 76 26.85 -64.45 -31.30
CA LYS A 76 27.95 -65.17 -30.62
C LYS A 76 27.51 -65.71 -29.26
N ARG A 77 27.94 -66.92 -28.89
CA ARG A 77 27.56 -67.61 -27.63
C ARG A 77 28.43 -67.16 -26.45
N LYS A 78 27.81 -67.04 -25.27
CA LYS A 78 28.45 -67.28 -23.95
C LYS A 78 27.65 -68.35 -23.19
N ALA A 79 28.22 -68.86 -22.11
CA ALA A 79 27.79 -70.06 -21.38
C ALA A 79 26.40 -69.92 -20.68
N PRO A 80 25.71 -71.03 -20.37
CA PRO A 80 24.46 -71.00 -19.61
C PRO A 80 24.67 -70.52 -18.16
N PRO A 81 23.61 -70.02 -17.48
CA PRO A 81 23.68 -69.68 -16.06
C PRO A 81 23.95 -70.94 -15.22
N SER A 82 24.82 -70.80 -14.22
CA SER A 82 24.96 -71.80 -13.15
C SER A 82 23.69 -71.84 -12.27
N ALA A 83 23.53 -72.93 -11.52
CA ALA A 83 22.50 -72.99 -10.48
C ALA A 83 22.73 -71.87 -9.45
N ALA A 84 21.65 -71.41 -8.82
CA ALA A 84 21.74 -70.41 -7.75
C ALA A 84 22.44 -71.02 -6.54
N ASP A 85 23.60 -70.48 -6.16
CA ASP A 85 24.23 -70.76 -4.89
C ASP A 85 23.30 -70.35 -3.76
N LYS A 86 23.08 -71.24 -2.78
CA LYS A 86 22.41 -70.88 -1.53
C LYS A 86 23.30 -69.91 -0.77
N VAL A 87 22.76 -68.76 -0.36
CA VAL A 87 23.51 -67.86 0.51
C VAL A 87 23.58 -68.51 1.90
N ASP A 88 24.79 -68.76 2.40
CA ASP A 88 24.97 -69.12 3.81
C ASP A 88 24.68 -67.89 4.66
N LEU A 89 23.46 -67.85 5.21
CA LEU A 89 22.93 -66.69 5.92
C LEU A 89 23.84 -66.25 7.08
N ALA A 90 24.46 -67.20 7.79
CA ALA A 90 25.32 -66.92 8.94
C ALA A 90 26.74 -66.45 8.56
N SER A 91 27.17 -66.67 7.31
CA SER A 91 28.40 -66.07 6.77
C SER A 91 28.11 -64.73 6.08
N TRP A 92 26.93 -64.58 5.46
CA TRP A 92 26.46 -63.30 4.93
C TRP A 92 26.17 -62.27 6.03
N GLU A 93 25.65 -62.71 7.18
CA GLU A 93 25.42 -61.88 8.37
C GLU A 93 26.74 -61.33 8.93
N ASP A 94 27.72 -62.22 9.15
CA ASP A 94 29.08 -61.88 9.59
C ASP A 94 29.77 -60.89 8.63
N GLU A 95 29.73 -61.18 7.32
CA GLU A 95 30.27 -60.29 6.27
C GLU A 95 29.54 -58.94 6.24
N SER A 96 28.21 -58.92 6.33
CA SER A 96 27.42 -57.69 6.24
C SER A 96 27.62 -56.77 7.44
N ILE A 97 27.67 -57.31 8.66
CA ILE A 97 27.96 -56.52 9.86
C ILE A 97 29.40 -56.00 9.80
N THR A 98 30.35 -56.84 9.39
CA THR A 98 31.77 -56.47 9.18
C THR A 98 31.89 -55.29 8.21
N GLN A 99 31.20 -55.33 7.07
CA GLN A 99 31.27 -54.27 6.05
C GLN A 99 30.50 -53.00 6.43
N ILE A 100 29.38 -53.11 7.15
CA ILE A 100 28.59 -51.93 7.57
C ILE A 100 29.32 -51.16 8.67
N PHE A 101 29.73 -51.82 9.74
CA PHE A 101 30.42 -51.17 10.86
C PHE A 101 31.94 -51.00 10.69
N LYS A 102 32.58 -51.69 9.72
CA LYS A 102 34.05 -51.70 9.56
C LYS A 102 34.78 -52.17 10.83
N VAL A 103 34.24 -53.22 11.46
CA VAL A 103 34.78 -53.85 12.69
C VAL A 103 35.00 -55.34 12.50
N THR A 104 35.87 -55.93 13.31
CA THR A 104 35.99 -57.38 13.45
C THR A 104 36.41 -57.77 14.86
N LEU A 105 35.98 -58.95 15.31
CA LEU A 105 36.46 -59.57 16.55
C LEU A 105 37.75 -60.38 16.34
N ASN A 106 38.23 -60.55 15.10
CA ASN A 106 39.36 -61.42 14.81
C ASN A 106 40.61 -60.63 14.38
N ARG A 107 41.62 -60.56 15.24
CA ARG A 107 42.91 -59.88 14.98
C ARG A 107 43.49 -60.18 13.59
N SER A 108 43.56 -61.44 13.20
CA SER A 108 44.14 -61.86 11.91
C SER A 108 43.32 -61.43 10.69
N THR A 109 42.06 -61.00 10.86
CA THR A 109 41.25 -60.37 9.82
C THR A 109 41.56 -58.86 9.72
N ALA A 110 41.72 -58.18 10.86
CA ALA A 110 42.15 -56.78 10.90
C ALA A 110 43.54 -56.60 10.28
N GLU A 111 44.52 -57.41 10.67
CA GLU A 111 45.88 -57.42 10.12
C GLU A 111 45.88 -57.62 8.59
N ARG A 112 45.08 -58.56 8.06
CA ARG A 112 44.93 -58.78 6.60
C ARG A 112 44.26 -57.62 5.87
N SER A 113 43.46 -56.81 6.56
CA SER A 113 42.87 -55.57 6.03
C SER A 113 43.78 -54.34 6.18
N ASN A 114 44.99 -54.50 6.75
CA ASN A 114 45.83 -53.39 7.20
C ASN A 114 45.06 -52.42 8.13
N TYR A 115 44.26 -52.99 9.03
CA TYR A 115 43.41 -52.30 10.02
C TYR A 115 42.33 -51.33 9.45
N ASP A 116 41.93 -51.51 8.18
CA ASP A 116 40.66 -50.95 7.62
C ASP A 116 39.41 -51.56 8.29
N LEU A 117 39.53 -52.79 8.79
CA LEU A 117 38.58 -53.39 9.73
C LEU A 117 39.15 -53.25 11.15
N VAL A 118 38.47 -52.46 11.99
CA VAL A 118 38.91 -52.14 13.34
C VAL A 118 38.74 -53.36 14.26
N TRP A 119 39.80 -53.76 14.97
CA TRP A 119 39.78 -54.90 15.88
C TRP A 119 39.29 -54.50 17.29
N LEU A 120 38.13 -55.01 17.69
CA LEU A 120 37.51 -54.70 18.98
C LEU A 120 38.05 -55.59 20.11
N LYS A 121 39.36 -55.48 20.40
CA LYS A 121 40.11 -56.33 21.36
C LYS A 121 39.45 -56.49 22.74
N SER A 122 38.92 -55.41 23.31
CA SER A 122 38.26 -55.43 24.62
C SER A 122 36.99 -56.28 24.58
N LEU A 123 36.14 -56.07 23.57
CA LEU A 123 34.89 -56.80 23.37
C LEU A 123 35.12 -58.26 22.95
N GLU A 124 36.18 -58.57 22.19
CA GLU A 124 36.61 -59.95 21.94
C GLU A 124 36.90 -60.67 23.27
N SER A 125 37.67 -60.02 24.14
CA SER A 125 38.06 -60.57 25.45
C SER A 125 36.86 -60.77 26.39
N GLU A 126 35.93 -59.80 26.37
CA GLU A 126 34.68 -59.81 27.12
C GLU A 126 33.77 -60.96 26.66
N LEU A 127 33.48 -61.06 25.36
CA LEU A 127 32.65 -62.12 24.77
C LEU A 127 33.21 -63.52 25.00
N LEU A 128 34.54 -63.69 24.90
CA LEU A 128 35.20 -64.96 25.24
C LEU A 128 35.04 -65.32 26.73
N SER A 129 35.05 -64.34 27.63
CA SER A 129 34.84 -64.57 29.07
C SER A 129 33.39 -64.97 29.41
N GLU A 130 32.43 -64.51 28.62
CA GLU A 130 31.01 -64.91 28.69
C GLU A 130 30.73 -66.28 28.03
N GLY A 131 31.68 -66.84 27.28
CA GLY A 131 31.50 -68.08 26.52
C GLY A 131 30.75 -67.91 25.20
N TYR A 132 30.59 -66.68 24.69
CA TYR A 132 30.02 -66.43 23.36
C TYR A 132 31.01 -66.89 22.29
N GLY A 133 30.60 -67.86 21.46
CA GLY A 133 31.43 -68.43 20.40
C GLY A 133 32.59 -69.28 20.93
N GLN A 134 32.31 -70.53 21.28
CA GLN A 134 33.18 -71.43 22.08
C GLN A 134 34.57 -71.76 21.48
N ALA A 135 34.90 -71.31 20.28
CA ALA A 135 36.25 -71.26 19.73
C ALA A 135 36.37 -70.18 18.63
N PRO A 136 37.51 -69.49 18.50
CA PRO A 136 37.74 -68.57 17.37
C PRO A 136 37.87 -69.32 16.03
N PRO A 137 37.53 -68.69 14.89
CA PRO A 137 37.17 -67.28 14.76
C PRO A 137 35.74 -66.97 15.22
N LEU A 138 35.59 -65.88 16.00
CA LEU A 138 34.29 -65.38 16.43
C LEU A 138 33.55 -64.77 15.25
N ARG A 139 32.24 -65.04 15.13
CA ARG A 139 31.37 -64.44 14.13
C ARG A 139 30.54 -63.30 14.71
N LEU A 140 30.38 -62.23 13.94
CA LEU A 140 29.44 -61.16 14.22
C LEU A 140 28.02 -61.67 13.99
N SER A 141 27.06 -61.23 14.81
CA SER A 141 25.66 -61.63 14.70
C SER A 141 24.71 -60.48 15.06
N GLY A 142 23.46 -60.61 14.64
CA GLY A 142 22.36 -59.72 14.98
C GLY A 142 22.08 -59.58 16.48
N GLU A 143 22.62 -60.46 17.33
CA GLU A 143 22.45 -60.40 18.78
C GLU A 143 23.37 -59.36 19.43
N ILE A 144 24.63 -59.25 18.98
CA ILE A 144 25.66 -58.41 19.60
C ILE A 144 25.86 -57.03 18.93
N LEU A 145 25.00 -56.64 17.99
CA LEU A 145 25.11 -55.39 17.21
C LEU A 145 25.32 -54.13 18.06
N ASP A 146 24.64 -54.04 19.19
CA ASP A 146 24.67 -52.89 20.10
C ASP A 146 26.07 -52.74 20.74
N ARG A 147 26.57 -53.82 21.35
CA ARG A 147 27.93 -53.92 21.90
C ARG A 147 29.00 -53.65 20.84
N LEU A 148 28.84 -54.20 19.63
CA LEU A 148 29.75 -53.96 18.50
C LEU A 148 29.82 -52.49 18.08
N LEU A 149 28.69 -51.76 18.17
CA LEU A 149 28.64 -50.35 17.83
C LEU A 149 29.20 -49.49 18.97
N ILE A 150 28.76 -49.71 20.21
CA ILE A 150 29.27 -49.03 21.41
C ILE A 150 30.79 -49.16 21.51
N ALA A 151 31.32 -50.37 21.51
CA ALA A 151 32.76 -50.63 21.63
C ALA A 151 33.60 -50.09 20.45
N ARG A 152 32.96 -49.69 19.33
CA ARG A 152 33.59 -48.96 18.24
C ARG A 152 33.48 -47.44 18.41
N LEU A 153 32.40 -46.93 18.99
CA LEU A 153 32.21 -45.51 19.27
C LEU A 153 33.03 -45.01 20.47
N GLU A 154 33.32 -45.88 21.44
CA GLU A 154 34.18 -45.60 22.60
C GLU A 154 35.68 -45.43 22.25
N LEU A 155 36.09 -45.64 20.99
CA LEU A 155 37.50 -45.59 20.58
C LEU A 155 37.95 -44.16 20.23
N ASP A 156 38.77 -43.54 21.10
CA ASP A 156 39.50 -42.31 20.81
C ASP A 156 40.84 -42.61 20.09
N PRO A 157 41.08 -42.08 18.87
CA PRO A 157 42.39 -42.16 18.21
C PRO A 157 43.56 -41.61 19.04
N HIS A 158 43.29 -40.68 19.96
CA HIS A 158 44.29 -40.00 20.80
C HIS A 158 44.51 -40.69 22.15
N ALA A 159 43.85 -41.82 22.42
CA ALA A 159 44.03 -42.56 23.67
C ALA A 159 45.45 -43.13 23.79
N MET A 160 46.14 -42.80 24.87
CA MET A 160 47.45 -43.37 25.19
C MET A 160 47.29 -44.81 25.68
N SER A 161 47.94 -45.77 25.01
CA SER A 161 47.86 -47.20 25.32
C SER A 161 49.25 -47.83 25.42
N ASP A 162 49.56 -48.44 26.57
CA ASP A 162 50.79 -49.23 26.77
C ASP A 162 50.74 -50.61 26.07
N ASP A 163 49.55 -51.01 25.59
CA ASP A 163 49.33 -52.28 24.88
C ASP A 163 49.82 -52.18 23.43
N LEU A 164 51.01 -52.73 23.18
CA LEU A 164 51.69 -52.73 21.88
C LEU A 164 50.90 -53.41 20.75
N ASP A 165 49.98 -54.33 21.07
CA ASP A 165 49.10 -54.96 20.07
C ASP A 165 47.88 -54.08 19.74
N TYR A 166 47.58 -53.08 20.56
CA TYR A 166 46.43 -52.19 20.42
C TYR A 166 46.78 -50.83 19.82
N VAL A 167 48.02 -50.36 20.01
CA VAL A 167 48.53 -49.13 19.35
C VAL A 167 48.28 -49.11 17.82
N PRO A 168 48.47 -50.20 17.05
CA PRO A 168 48.15 -50.22 15.61
C PRO A 168 46.65 -50.06 15.29
N VAL A 169 45.75 -50.40 16.23
CA VAL A 169 44.31 -50.25 16.06
C VAL A 169 43.90 -48.79 16.24
N LEU A 170 44.41 -48.13 17.28
CA LEU A 170 44.13 -46.70 17.52
C LEU A 170 44.72 -45.83 16.40
N ALA A 171 45.95 -46.14 15.96
CA ALA A 171 46.62 -45.45 14.86
C ALA A 171 46.07 -45.73 13.45
N SER A 172 45.06 -46.62 13.29
CA SER A 172 44.32 -46.79 12.02
C SER A 172 43.00 -46.02 11.98
N LEU A 173 42.56 -45.46 13.12
CA LEU A 173 41.36 -44.64 13.19
C LEU A 173 41.65 -43.25 12.57
N PRO A 174 40.74 -42.67 11.77
CA PRO A 174 40.95 -41.33 11.25
C PRO A 174 40.85 -40.25 12.36
N ASP A 175 41.96 -39.62 12.72
CA ASP A 175 42.15 -38.58 13.77
C ASP A 175 41.11 -37.44 13.81
N GLN A 176 40.41 -37.23 12.69
CA GLN A 176 39.52 -36.10 12.44
C GLN A 176 38.08 -36.51 12.10
N MET A 177 37.75 -37.81 12.11
CA MET A 177 36.39 -38.27 11.84
C MET A 177 35.52 -38.16 13.10
N THR A 178 34.34 -37.56 12.99
CA THR A 178 33.38 -37.49 14.10
C THR A 178 32.55 -38.77 14.23
N VAL A 179 31.92 -38.95 15.39
CA VAL A 179 30.95 -40.04 15.61
C VAL A 179 29.78 -39.97 14.62
N PHE A 180 29.28 -38.77 14.31
CA PHE A 180 28.21 -38.57 13.32
C PHE A 180 28.67 -38.93 11.90
N GLU A 181 29.85 -38.49 11.46
CA GLU A 181 30.43 -38.89 10.18
C GLU A 181 30.56 -40.43 10.07
N TYR A 182 31.07 -41.09 11.12
CA TYR A 182 31.16 -42.56 11.14
C TYR A 182 29.78 -43.24 11.04
N LEU A 183 28.77 -42.74 11.75
CA LEU A 183 27.40 -43.28 11.74
C LEU A 183 26.70 -43.05 10.40
N VAL A 184 26.85 -41.87 9.79
CA VAL A 184 26.41 -41.61 8.41
C VAL A 184 27.13 -42.55 7.43
N GLY A 185 28.43 -42.77 7.60
CA GLY A 185 29.20 -43.77 6.85
C GLY A 185 28.61 -45.18 6.97
N CYS A 186 28.22 -45.61 8.18
CA CYS A 186 27.52 -46.88 8.40
C CYS A 186 26.18 -46.94 7.68
N TRP A 187 25.37 -45.87 7.77
CA TRP A 187 24.08 -45.76 7.09
C TRP A 187 24.21 -45.78 5.55
N LYS A 188 25.22 -45.12 4.98
CA LYS A 188 25.53 -45.16 3.54
C LYS A 188 25.93 -46.58 3.10
N ARG A 189 26.78 -47.26 3.86
CA ARG A 189 27.17 -48.67 3.60
C ARG A 189 25.98 -49.63 3.73
N LEU A 190 25.11 -49.43 4.71
CA LEU A 190 23.87 -50.18 4.91
C LEU A 190 22.88 -50.00 3.75
N ASN A 191 22.65 -48.77 3.28
CA ASN A 191 21.78 -48.50 2.15
C ASN A 191 22.34 -49.09 0.84
N LYS A 192 23.66 -49.04 0.63
CA LYS A 192 24.33 -49.77 -0.46
C LYS A 192 24.08 -51.28 -0.36
N GLY A 193 24.31 -51.88 0.81
CA GLY A 193 24.06 -53.30 1.07
C GLY A 193 22.61 -53.72 0.81
N ARG A 194 21.63 -52.91 1.25
CA ARG A 194 20.20 -53.12 0.96
C ARG A 194 19.91 -53.08 -0.54
N ASN A 195 20.48 -52.11 -1.26
CA ASN A 195 20.31 -51.98 -2.71
C ASN A 195 20.99 -53.11 -3.52
N GLU A 196 22.05 -53.71 -2.99
CA GLU A 196 22.70 -54.89 -3.57
C GLU A 196 21.95 -56.19 -3.23
N LEU A 197 21.37 -56.31 -2.04
CA LEU A 197 20.48 -57.41 -1.64
C LEU A 197 19.21 -57.44 -2.52
N LEU A 198 18.59 -56.28 -2.78
CA LEU A 198 17.43 -56.12 -3.67
C LEU A 198 17.70 -56.48 -5.14
N ARG A 199 18.97 -56.67 -5.53
CA ARG A 199 19.38 -57.15 -6.87
C ARG A 199 19.63 -58.66 -6.92
N LYS A 200 19.60 -59.36 -5.78
CA LYS A 200 19.73 -60.82 -5.68
C LYS A 200 18.32 -61.46 -5.62
N ASN A 201 18.20 -62.73 -6.04
CA ASN A 201 16.90 -63.37 -6.32
C ASN A 201 16.26 -64.31 -5.25
N PRO A 202 16.89 -64.73 -4.14
CA PRO A 202 16.27 -65.72 -3.23
C PRO A 202 15.32 -65.08 -2.21
N VAL A 203 14.01 -65.05 -2.53
CA VAL A 203 12.94 -64.35 -1.78
C VAL A 203 12.94 -64.60 -0.26
N LYS A 204 13.20 -65.82 0.22
CA LYS A 204 13.18 -66.13 1.66
C LYS A 204 14.40 -65.62 2.43
N GLU A 205 15.59 -65.76 1.86
CA GLU A 205 16.85 -65.30 2.46
C GLU A 205 16.85 -63.77 2.55
N ILE A 206 16.30 -63.09 1.53
CA ILE A 206 16.07 -61.64 1.52
C ILE A 206 15.20 -61.18 2.71
N GLN A 207 14.16 -61.93 3.09
CA GLN A 207 13.28 -61.57 4.21
C GLN A 207 14.06 -61.49 5.54
N GLN A 208 14.89 -62.49 5.85
CA GLN A 208 15.69 -62.52 7.07
C GLN A 208 16.81 -61.48 7.04
N ALA A 209 17.48 -61.35 5.89
CA ALA A 209 18.48 -60.33 5.64
C ALA A 209 17.93 -58.89 5.80
N SER A 210 16.69 -58.63 5.35
CA SER A 210 16.01 -57.35 5.56
C SER A 210 15.71 -57.06 7.03
N VAL A 211 15.33 -58.06 7.83
CA VAL A 211 15.09 -57.87 9.28
C VAL A 211 16.39 -57.49 10.00
N LEU A 212 17.51 -58.13 9.66
CA LEU A 212 18.83 -57.76 10.20
C LEU A 212 19.20 -56.33 9.78
N LEU A 213 19.12 -56.00 8.48
CA LEU A 213 19.46 -54.67 7.98
C LEU A 213 18.57 -53.58 8.59
N GLU A 214 17.29 -53.85 8.88
CA GLU A 214 16.42 -52.87 9.53
C GLU A 214 16.72 -52.74 11.03
N LYS A 215 17.13 -53.82 11.72
CA LYS A 215 17.67 -53.72 13.09
C LYS A 215 18.93 -52.84 13.13
N ILE A 216 19.84 -53.00 12.17
CA ILE A 216 21.05 -52.17 12.06
C ILE A 216 20.69 -50.71 11.68
N ARG A 217 19.70 -50.48 10.79
CA ARG A 217 19.20 -49.13 10.45
C ARG A 217 18.72 -48.42 11.71
N ASN A 218 17.81 -49.03 12.46
CA ASN A 218 17.23 -48.47 13.67
C ASN A 218 18.31 -48.14 14.71
N LEU A 219 19.31 -49.01 14.85
CA LEU A 219 20.44 -48.81 15.76
C LEU A 219 21.32 -47.61 15.34
N VAL A 220 21.79 -47.59 14.09
CA VAL A 220 22.63 -46.49 13.56
C VAL A 220 21.91 -45.15 13.61
N ILE A 221 20.61 -45.12 13.29
CA ILE A 221 19.79 -43.90 13.33
C ILE A 221 19.51 -43.46 14.77
N SER A 222 19.34 -44.38 15.72
CA SER A 222 19.23 -44.06 17.15
C SER A 222 20.50 -43.38 17.64
N TYR A 223 21.67 -43.98 17.41
CA TYR A 223 22.94 -43.39 17.82
C TYR A 223 23.27 -42.08 17.08
N ALA A 224 22.85 -41.93 15.82
CA ALA A 224 23.01 -40.67 15.10
C ALA A 224 22.17 -39.55 15.73
N GLY A 225 20.90 -39.81 16.07
CA GLY A 225 20.05 -38.84 16.76
C GLY A 225 20.53 -38.52 18.18
N LEU A 226 20.95 -39.54 18.93
CA LEU A 226 21.53 -39.36 20.27
C LEU A 226 22.82 -38.52 20.21
N ASN A 227 23.69 -38.69 19.21
CA ASN A 227 24.88 -37.84 19.03
C ASN A 227 24.52 -36.39 18.63
N LEU A 228 23.39 -36.16 17.93
CA LEU A 228 22.90 -34.79 17.67
C LEU A 228 22.36 -34.13 18.96
N GLN A 229 21.87 -34.92 19.92
CA GLN A 229 21.30 -34.46 21.19
C GLN A 229 22.37 -34.28 22.29
N ASP A 230 23.26 -35.25 22.47
CA ASP A 230 24.43 -35.20 23.34
C ASP A 230 25.69 -35.65 22.56
N PRO A 231 26.47 -34.71 22.01
CA PRO A 231 27.72 -35.02 21.30
C PRO A 231 28.84 -35.51 22.24
N GLY A 232 28.69 -35.34 23.56
CA GLY A 232 29.65 -35.76 24.58
C GLY A 232 29.50 -37.21 25.02
N MET A 233 28.49 -37.93 24.52
CA MET A 233 28.22 -39.34 24.80
C MET A 233 29.41 -40.27 24.45
N PHE A 234 30.25 -39.88 23.49
CA PHE A 234 31.42 -40.63 23.03
C PHE A 234 32.60 -39.69 22.74
N PRO A 235 33.85 -40.19 22.64
CA PRO A 235 35.00 -39.37 22.23
C PRO A 235 34.80 -38.70 20.87
N GLN A 236 35.24 -37.44 20.75
CA GLN A 236 35.14 -36.64 19.52
C GLN A 236 36.51 -36.00 19.19
N PRO A 237 36.83 -35.78 17.91
CA PRO A 237 38.06 -35.10 17.49
C PRO A 237 38.09 -33.63 17.95
N GLN A 238 39.23 -33.20 18.50
CA GLN A 238 39.42 -31.83 18.98
C GLN A 238 39.38 -30.82 17.81
N GLY A 239 38.72 -29.68 18.01
CA GLY A 239 38.64 -28.59 17.04
C GLY A 239 37.62 -28.75 15.92
N ARG A 240 36.77 -29.79 15.94
CA ARG A 240 35.60 -29.93 15.06
C ARG A 240 34.33 -29.40 15.73
N ASP A 241 33.48 -28.67 15.00
CA ASP A 241 32.08 -28.49 15.43
C ASP A 241 31.36 -29.85 15.33
N VAL A 242 30.73 -30.26 16.44
CA VAL A 242 30.03 -31.54 16.63
C VAL A 242 28.56 -31.34 17.04
N GLY A 243 27.73 -32.37 16.85
CA GLY A 243 26.31 -32.34 17.19
C GLY A 243 25.46 -31.69 16.10
N PRO A 244 24.48 -30.82 16.44
CA PRO A 244 23.50 -30.29 15.46
C PRO A 244 24.13 -29.63 14.23
N SER A 245 25.29 -29.00 14.39
CA SER A 245 26.07 -28.35 13.33
C SER A 245 26.50 -29.31 12.21
N GLU A 246 26.66 -30.60 12.53
CA GLU A 246 27.05 -31.65 11.59
C GLU A 246 25.93 -32.00 10.60
N LEU A 247 24.66 -31.78 10.97
CA LEU A 247 23.50 -31.90 10.07
C LEU A 247 23.13 -30.56 9.42
N VAL A 248 23.42 -29.42 10.06
CA VAL A 248 23.28 -28.09 9.43
C VAL A 248 24.18 -27.94 8.20
N ARG A 249 25.43 -28.44 8.24
CA ARG A 249 26.37 -28.37 7.11
C ARG A 249 25.81 -29.00 5.81
N PRO A 250 25.31 -30.27 5.80
CA PRO A 250 24.58 -30.84 4.65
C PRO A 250 23.33 -30.05 4.23
N LEU A 251 22.55 -29.51 5.17
CA LEU A 251 21.35 -28.72 4.83
C LEU A 251 21.72 -27.43 4.07
N LEU A 252 22.83 -26.79 4.43
CA LEU A 252 23.34 -25.61 3.72
C LEU A 252 23.93 -25.94 2.33
N SER A 253 24.36 -27.20 2.09
CA SER A 253 24.91 -27.62 0.79
C SER A 253 23.85 -27.98 -0.26
N LEU A 254 22.57 -28.00 0.11
CA LEU A 254 21.45 -28.31 -0.80
C LEU A 254 21.25 -27.26 -1.91
N SER A 255 21.61 -26.00 -1.65
CA SER A 255 21.47 -24.92 -2.64
C SER A 255 22.68 -24.86 -3.58
N ALA A 256 22.45 -25.09 -4.87
CA ALA A 256 23.44 -24.97 -5.92
C ALA A 256 24.01 -23.53 -6.08
N PHE A 257 23.39 -22.52 -5.46
CA PHE A 257 23.82 -21.13 -5.48
C PHE A 257 24.67 -20.71 -4.28
N SER A 258 24.80 -21.57 -3.26
CA SER A 258 25.54 -21.29 -2.02
C SER A 258 26.77 -22.19 -1.82
N SER A 259 26.98 -23.17 -2.70
CA SER A 259 28.24 -23.91 -2.74
C SER A 259 29.34 -22.99 -3.29
N PRO A 260 30.41 -22.67 -2.53
CA PRO A 260 31.56 -22.00 -3.10
C PRO A 260 32.26 -22.94 -4.10
N LEU A 261 33.02 -22.40 -5.05
CA LEU A 261 33.82 -23.18 -6.01
C LEU A 261 35.08 -23.81 -5.37
N VAL A 262 34.96 -24.29 -4.14
CA VAL A 262 36.02 -25.01 -3.42
C VAL A 262 36.00 -26.46 -3.91
N SER A 263 37.07 -26.87 -4.58
CA SER A 263 37.21 -28.19 -5.21
C SER A 263 37.54 -29.31 -4.21
N THR A 264 36.86 -29.34 -3.07
CA THR A 264 36.88 -30.48 -2.14
C THR A 264 35.75 -31.42 -2.51
N SER A 265 36.09 -32.64 -2.97
CA SER A 265 35.13 -33.74 -2.98
C SER A 265 34.50 -33.87 -1.58
N PRO A 266 33.18 -34.13 -1.47
CA PRO A 266 32.60 -34.45 -0.16
C PRO A 266 33.33 -35.66 0.41
N ALA A 267 33.66 -35.63 1.71
CA ALA A 267 34.20 -36.80 2.38
C ALA A 267 33.20 -37.97 2.23
N ASP A 268 33.67 -39.19 1.99
CA ASP A 268 32.79 -40.35 1.68
C ASP A 268 31.70 -40.58 2.73
N ASN A 269 32.00 -40.20 3.98
CA ASN A 269 31.14 -40.31 5.16
C ASN A 269 30.18 -39.11 5.39
N ALA A 270 30.24 -38.04 4.59
CA ALA A 270 29.28 -36.92 4.67
C ALA A 270 27.97 -37.22 3.90
N LEU A 271 26.87 -36.56 4.26
CA LEU A 271 25.61 -36.65 3.50
C LEU A 271 25.68 -35.82 2.21
N ASN A 272 25.44 -36.47 1.06
CA ASN A 272 25.25 -35.78 -0.22
C ASN A 272 23.81 -35.22 -0.34
N PRO A 273 23.53 -34.23 -1.20
CA PRO A 273 22.19 -33.63 -1.31
C PRO A 273 21.04 -34.62 -1.57
N THR A 274 21.28 -35.71 -2.30
CA THR A 274 20.28 -36.78 -2.55
C THR A 274 20.08 -37.74 -1.37
N GLU A 275 20.90 -37.63 -0.33
CA GLU A 275 20.91 -38.51 0.85
C GLU A 275 20.29 -37.85 2.09
N VAL A 276 20.22 -36.51 2.12
CA VAL A 276 19.70 -35.72 3.25
C VAL A 276 18.21 -36.05 3.51
N GLU A 277 17.34 -35.99 2.50
CA GLU A 277 15.90 -36.25 2.70
C GLU A 277 15.62 -37.70 3.19
N PRO A 278 16.19 -38.77 2.59
CA PRO A 278 16.07 -40.12 3.15
C PRO A 278 16.58 -40.27 4.59
N PHE A 279 17.68 -39.58 4.94
CA PHE A 279 18.23 -39.63 6.31
C PHE A 279 17.32 -38.92 7.31
N LEU A 280 16.71 -37.79 6.93
CA LEU A 280 15.69 -37.10 7.72
C LEU A 280 14.41 -37.94 7.87
N GLN A 281 14.01 -38.70 6.84
CA GLN A 281 12.89 -39.65 6.92
C GLN A 281 13.17 -40.76 7.95
N ASP A 282 14.36 -41.37 7.93
CA ASP A 282 14.75 -42.40 8.90
C ASP A 282 14.78 -41.84 10.34
N LEU A 283 15.38 -40.67 10.57
CA LEU A 283 15.39 -39.99 11.88
C LEU A 283 13.96 -39.69 12.36
N ALA A 284 13.12 -39.13 11.48
CA ALA A 284 11.73 -38.82 11.80
C ALA A 284 10.90 -40.07 12.13
N GLN A 285 11.12 -41.18 11.43
CA GLN A 285 10.49 -42.47 11.71
C GLN A 285 10.95 -43.06 13.05
N ARG A 286 12.21 -42.84 13.45
CA ARG A 286 12.74 -43.30 14.74
C ARG A 286 12.21 -42.48 15.93
N PHE A 287 12.23 -41.15 15.86
CA PHE A 287 12.08 -40.29 17.05
C PHE A 287 10.71 -39.61 17.23
N GLU A 288 9.83 -39.56 16.22
CA GLU A 288 8.44 -39.07 16.42
C GLU A 288 7.59 -40.00 17.31
N PRO A 289 7.66 -41.36 17.22
CA PRO A 289 6.80 -42.24 18.02
C PRO A 289 6.96 -42.09 19.53
N ASP A 290 8.19 -41.80 19.98
CA ASP A 290 8.54 -41.58 21.39
C ASP A 290 8.45 -40.09 21.80
N ASN A 291 8.07 -39.20 20.87
CA ASN A 291 8.04 -37.74 21.01
C ASN A 291 9.41 -37.12 21.40
N GLU A 292 10.50 -37.70 20.90
CA GLU A 292 11.89 -37.28 21.16
C GLU A 292 12.48 -36.39 20.03
N ILE A 293 11.78 -36.28 18.88
CA ILE A 293 12.28 -35.55 17.71
C ILE A 293 12.57 -34.07 18.02
N ASP A 294 11.80 -33.45 18.93
CA ASP A 294 11.94 -32.05 19.33
C ASP A 294 13.30 -31.78 20.00
N SER A 295 13.83 -32.74 20.76
CA SER A 295 15.17 -32.70 21.36
C SER A 295 16.30 -33.01 20.36
N VAL A 296 16.06 -33.86 19.37
CA VAL A 296 17.07 -34.28 18.38
C VAL A 296 17.22 -33.27 17.23
N LEU A 297 16.11 -32.83 16.64
CA LEU A 297 16.10 -31.98 15.44
C LEU A 297 15.69 -30.53 15.72
N GLY A 298 15.08 -30.22 16.87
CA GLY A 298 14.83 -28.83 17.29
C GLY A 298 16.10 -27.98 17.39
N PRO A 299 17.23 -28.48 17.95
CA PRO A 299 18.51 -27.79 17.92
C PRO A 299 19.04 -27.54 16.49
N VAL A 300 18.86 -28.48 15.56
CA VAL A 300 19.26 -28.36 14.15
C VAL A 300 18.45 -27.27 13.45
N ALA A 301 17.12 -27.29 13.61
CA ALA A 301 16.23 -26.25 13.07
C ALA A 301 16.56 -24.85 13.62
N ARG A 302 16.84 -24.76 14.94
CA ARG A 302 17.25 -23.50 15.59
C ARG A 302 18.60 -23.00 15.06
N GLN A 303 19.62 -23.85 14.96
CA GLN A 303 20.92 -23.42 14.40
C GLN A 303 20.80 -22.97 12.93
N LEU A 304 19.93 -23.61 12.14
CA LEU A 304 19.72 -23.26 10.74
C LEU A 304 18.98 -21.92 10.56
N LEU A 305 17.91 -21.68 11.33
CA LEU A 305 17.06 -20.47 11.20
C LEU A 305 17.55 -19.25 11.99
N PHE A 306 18.54 -19.42 12.86
CA PHE A 306 19.25 -18.32 13.53
C PHE A 306 20.71 -18.18 13.03
N HIS A 307 21.06 -18.81 11.90
CA HIS A 307 22.39 -18.75 11.30
C HIS A 307 22.76 -17.34 10.81
N GLU A 308 24.03 -16.96 10.96
CA GLU A 308 24.54 -15.59 10.73
C GLU A 308 24.22 -15.03 9.33
N SER A 309 24.11 -15.88 8.31
CA SER A 309 23.74 -15.50 6.93
C SER A 309 22.38 -14.78 6.81
N LEU A 310 21.49 -14.86 7.80
CA LEU A 310 20.21 -14.12 7.80
C LEU A 310 20.30 -12.71 8.41
N VAL A 311 21.41 -12.36 9.07
CA VAL A 311 21.58 -11.07 9.78
C VAL A 311 22.71 -10.21 9.21
N ARG A 312 23.37 -10.64 8.13
CA ARG A 312 24.43 -9.87 7.47
C ARG A 312 23.90 -8.58 6.83
N PRO A 313 24.62 -7.44 6.90
CA PRO A 313 24.12 -6.14 6.43
C PRO A 313 23.65 -6.10 4.97
N GLU A 314 24.22 -6.94 4.11
CA GLU A 314 23.90 -7.03 2.68
C GLU A 314 22.52 -7.66 2.41
N GLY A 315 21.96 -8.39 3.38
CA GLY A 315 20.66 -9.06 3.29
C GLY A 315 20.53 -9.91 2.03
N ILE A 316 19.45 -9.69 1.27
CA ILE A 316 19.21 -10.42 0.01
C ILE A 316 20.12 -9.99 -1.15
N GLY A 317 20.82 -8.86 -1.02
CA GLY A 317 21.79 -8.33 -2.00
C GLY A 317 23.19 -8.91 -1.86
N GLY A 318 23.45 -9.75 -0.85
CA GLY A 318 24.73 -10.42 -0.65
C GLY A 318 25.11 -11.32 -1.81
N GLY A 319 26.30 -11.08 -2.40
CA GLY A 319 26.78 -11.81 -3.59
C GLY A 319 27.05 -13.30 -3.37
N ASP A 320 27.22 -13.75 -2.11
CA ASP A 320 27.41 -15.15 -1.74
C ASP A 320 26.10 -15.97 -1.71
N SER A 321 24.94 -15.29 -1.78
CA SER A 321 23.62 -15.92 -1.74
C SER A 321 23.35 -16.85 -0.55
N SER A 322 24.11 -16.77 0.56
CA SER A 322 24.09 -17.83 1.57
C SER A 322 22.76 -17.98 2.34
N TRP A 323 21.88 -16.98 2.33
CA TRP A 323 20.50 -17.14 2.82
C TRP A 323 19.68 -18.16 2.01
N ARG A 324 19.99 -18.38 0.72
CA ARG A 324 19.34 -19.41 -0.13
C ARG A 324 19.64 -20.83 0.36
N ALA A 325 20.81 -21.04 0.96
CA ALA A 325 21.18 -22.29 1.64
C ALA A 325 20.18 -22.64 2.75
N ILE A 326 19.84 -21.63 3.55
CA ILE A 326 18.93 -21.77 4.70
C ILE A 326 17.51 -22.04 4.22
N VAL A 327 17.06 -21.36 3.15
CA VAL A 327 15.77 -21.67 2.51
C VAL A 327 15.69 -23.13 2.09
N SER A 328 16.66 -23.64 1.31
CA SER A 328 16.64 -25.03 0.85
C SER A 328 16.78 -26.04 1.99
N GLY A 329 17.56 -25.74 3.03
CA GLY A 329 17.63 -26.54 4.25
C GLY A 329 16.29 -26.60 5.01
N VAL A 330 15.59 -25.48 5.14
CA VAL A 330 14.27 -25.43 5.79
C VAL A 330 13.21 -26.14 4.95
N GLU A 331 13.22 -25.96 3.62
CA GLU A 331 12.34 -26.70 2.69
C GLU A 331 12.54 -28.21 2.79
N ALA A 332 13.78 -28.69 2.95
CA ALA A 332 14.11 -30.10 3.14
C ALA A 332 13.78 -30.64 4.55
N LEU A 333 13.75 -29.79 5.57
CA LEU A 333 13.25 -30.16 6.90
C LEU A 333 11.72 -30.29 6.88
N VAL A 334 10.99 -29.29 6.38
CA VAL A 334 9.52 -29.28 6.43
C VAL A 334 8.84 -30.16 5.39
N SER A 335 9.56 -30.69 4.40
CA SER A 335 9.01 -31.75 3.52
C SER A 335 8.61 -33.01 4.31
N ILE A 336 9.28 -33.26 5.45
CA ILE A 336 8.99 -34.38 6.33
C ILE A 336 7.90 -33.99 7.33
N LYS A 337 6.75 -34.65 7.23
CA LYS A 337 5.51 -34.28 7.92
C LYS A 337 5.67 -34.07 9.44
N SER A 338 6.37 -34.95 10.15
CA SER A 338 6.58 -34.82 11.61
C SER A 338 7.54 -33.69 11.97
N ILE A 339 8.59 -33.47 11.18
CA ILE A 339 9.49 -32.31 11.34
C ILE A 339 8.71 -30.99 11.14
N ALA A 340 7.80 -30.94 10.16
CA ALA A 340 6.91 -29.79 9.96
C ALA A 340 5.93 -29.55 11.14
N VAL A 341 5.54 -30.59 11.89
CA VAL A 341 4.78 -30.44 13.14
C VAL A 341 5.69 -30.01 14.29
N MET A 342 6.87 -30.64 14.45
CA MET A 342 7.90 -30.25 15.43
C MET A 342 8.23 -28.76 15.38
N PHE A 343 8.36 -28.18 14.18
CA PHE A 343 8.57 -26.73 13.99
C PHE A 343 7.56 -25.88 14.77
N THR A 344 6.32 -26.34 14.92
CA THR A 344 5.24 -25.65 15.64
C THR A 344 5.12 -26.02 17.12
N ARG A 345 5.79 -27.10 17.57
CA ARG A 345 5.89 -27.50 19.00
C ARG A 345 6.99 -26.72 19.74
N LEU A 346 8.04 -26.28 19.03
CA LEU A 346 9.18 -25.57 19.60
C LEU A 346 8.81 -24.18 20.15
N THR A 347 9.38 -23.81 21.30
CA THR A 347 9.04 -22.57 22.03
C THR A 347 9.34 -21.29 21.25
N GLU A 348 10.31 -21.32 20.34
CA GLU A 348 10.61 -20.21 19.45
C GLU A 348 9.63 -20.06 18.29
N TRP A 349 8.68 -20.98 18.05
CA TRP A 349 7.69 -20.79 16.98
C TRP A 349 6.87 -19.50 17.18
N ASN A 350 6.32 -19.33 18.38
CA ASN A 350 5.54 -18.15 18.79
C ASN A 350 5.98 -17.72 20.20
N PRO A 351 7.14 -17.05 20.33
CA PRO A 351 7.82 -16.87 21.62
C PRO A 351 7.05 -15.93 22.55
N PRO A 352 6.67 -16.36 23.78
CA PRO A 352 5.68 -15.66 24.61
C PRO A 352 6.16 -14.34 25.22
N LEU A 353 7.47 -14.03 25.15
CA LEU A 353 8.06 -12.79 25.64
C LEU A 353 8.46 -11.82 24.52
N ALA A 354 8.06 -12.09 23.27
CA ALA A 354 8.34 -11.19 22.16
C ALA A 354 7.50 -9.90 22.20
N THR A 355 8.14 -8.82 21.79
CA THR A 355 7.52 -7.51 21.56
C THR A 355 7.39 -7.26 20.06
N GLY A 356 6.66 -6.21 19.65
CA GLY A 356 6.54 -5.83 18.24
C GLY A 356 7.88 -5.72 17.51
N ALA A 357 8.90 -5.16 18.15
CA ALA A 357 10.24 -5.03 17.57
C ALA A 357 11.11 -6.30 17.67
N SER A 358 10.86 -7.21 18.62
CA SER A 358 11.69 -8.41 18.82
C SER A 358 11.13 -9.69 18.22
N ILE A 359 9.85 -9.73 17.82
CA ILE A 359 9.24 -10.93 17.20
C ILE A 359 9.99 -11.40 15.95
N GLU A 360 10.48 -10.49 15.11
CA GLU A 360 11.25 -10.81 13.90
C GLU A 360 12.67 -11.33 14.16
N MET A 361 13.17 -11.20 15.40
CA MET A 361 14.51 -11.66 15.81
C MET A 361 14.47 -12.84 16.77
N LEU A 362 13.33 -13.10 17.43
CA LEU A 362 13.16 -14.16 18.42
C LEU A 362 12.30 -15.33 17.94
N SER A 363 11.46 -15.13 16.92
CA SER A 363 10.63 -16.22 16.39
C SER A 363 11.38 -17.06 15.35
N MET A 364 11.05 -18.35 15.29
CA MET A 364 11.68 -19.36 14.45
C MET A 364 11.70 -18.97 12.95
N MET A 365 10.58 -18.41 12.46
CA MET A 365 10.48 -17.92 11.07
C MET A 365 10.89 -16.44 10.93
N GLY A 366 11.18 -15.75 12.03
CA GLY A 366 11.46 -14.32 12.10
C GLY A 366 12.59 -13.86 11.19
N PRO A 367 13.85 -14.30 11.43
CA PRO A 367 15.01 -13.86 10.66
C PRO A 367 14.87 -14.11 9.16
N LEU A 368 14.24 -15.23 8.76
CA LEU A 368 14.01 -15.56 7.35
C LEU A 368 12.92 -14.70 6.71
N CYS A 369 11.84 -14.40 7.44
CA CYS A 369 10.77 -13.51 6.97
C CYS A 369 11.21 -12.03 6.94
N ARG A 370 12.22 -11.64 7.73
CA ARG A 370 12.77 -10.27 7.81
C ARG A 370 13.57 -9.86 6.56
N LEU A 371 14.06 -10.81 5.76
CA LEU A 371 14.84 -10.55 4.55
C LEU A 371 14.06 -9.70 3.51
N GLY A 372 14.63 -8.59 3.04
CA GLY A 372 13.95 -7.68 2.11
C GLY A 372 14.85 -6.56 1.60
N VAL A 373 14.26 -5.39 1.32
CA VAL A 373 14.93 -4.27 0.61
C VAL A 373 14.76 -2.90 1.25
N PHE A 374 13.95 -2.76 2.31
CA PHE A 374 13.65 -1.46 2.90
C PHE A 374 14.83 -0.95 3.74
N SER A 375 15.20 0.32 3.56
CA SER A 375 16.46 0.88 4.06
C SER A 375 16.55 1.05 5.58
N ARG A 376 15.45 0.87 6.32
CA ARG A 376 15.42 0.84 7.80
C ARG A 376 16.17 -0.39 8.34
N GLU A 377 15.95 -1.55 7.73
CA GLU A 377 16.55 -2.83 8.14
C GLU A 377 17.71 -3.28 7.23
N TRP A 378 17.75 -2.80 5.97
CA TRP A 378 18.70 -3.23 4.93
C TRP A 378 19.29 -2.01 4.17
N SER A 379 19.92 -1.05 4.87
CA SER A 379 20.40 0.21 4.26
C SER A 379 21.39 -0.01 3.10
N TYR A 380 22.21 -1.05 3.18
CA TYR A 380 23.14 -1.50 2.13
C TYR A 380 22.48 -1.64 0.75
N ILE A 381 21.20 -2.01 0.68
CA ILE A 381 20.47 -2.13 -0.59
C ILE A 381 20.30 -0.76 -1.25
N ALA A 382 19.91 0.26 -0.50
CA ALA A 382 19.78 1.62 -1.02
C ALA A 382 21.15 2.23 -1.37
N GLU A 383 22.16 2.01 -0.52
CA GLU A 383 23.52 2.52 -0.71
C GLU A 383 24.20 1.87 -1.94
N THR A 384 24.02 0.56 -2.16
CA THR A 384 24.70 -0.19 -3.25
C THR A 384 23.94 -0.11 -4.57
N TYR A 385 22.63 -0.38 -4.58
CA TYR A 385 21.84 -0.46 -5.82
C TYR A 385 21.32 0.89 -6.30
N PHE A 386 21.19 1.89 -5.41
CA PHE A 386 20.55 3.18 -5.73
C PHE A 386 21.40 4.40 -5.33
N SER A 387 22.70 4.22 -5.10
CA SER A 387 23.70 5.28 -4.92
C SER A 387 23.66 6.34 -6.02
N GLU A 388 23.86 7.60 -5.61
CA GLU A 388 23.86 8.81 -6.46
C GLU A 388 22.71 8.82 -7.49
N PRO A 389 21.44 8.71 -7.06
CA PRO A 389 20.31 8.40 -7.94
C PRO A 389 20.13 9.42 -9.07
N SER A 390 20.45 10.69 -8.83
CA SER A 390 20.41 11.77 -9.83
C SER A 390 21.42 11.61 -10.99
N LYS A 391 22.38 10.68 -10.91
CA LYS A 391 23.35 10.35 -11.97
C LYS A 391 23.06 9.04 -12.71
N ARG A 392 22.19 8.18 -12.18
CA ARG A 392 21.90 6.85 -12.77
C ARG A 392 20.99 7.01 -13.99
N SER A 393 21.22 6.23 -15.05
CA SER A 393 20.27 6.20 -16.16
C SER A 393 19.00 5.44 -15.77
N ARG A 394 17.88 5.70 -16.47
CA ARG A 394 16.64 4.93 -16.24
C ARG A 394 16.87 3.43 -16.44
N SER A 395 17.66 3.03 -17.43
CA SER A 395 18.05 1.64 -17.69
C SER A 395 18.76 0.99 -16.51
N ASP A 396 19.63 1.71 -15.80
CA ASP A 396 20.35 1.17 -14.65
C ASP A 396 19.40 0.93 -13.46
N ILE A 397 18.43 1.84 -13.27
CA ILE A 397 17.40 1.73 -12.23
C ILE A 397 16.46 0.56 -12.53
N GLU A 398 15.96 0.42 -13.76
CA GLU A 398 15.07 -0.69 -14.15
C GLU A 398 15.81 -2.05 -14.09
N SER A 399 17.10 -2.09 -14.42
CA SER A 399 17.97 -3.27 -14.24
C SER A 399 18.14 -3.65 -12.76
N SER A 400 18.38 -2.66 -11.89
CA SER A 400 18.46 -2.84 -10.44
C SER A 400 17.13 -3.35 -9.86
N TYR A 401 16.00 -2.80 -10.34
CA TYR A 401 14.66 -3.29 -10.01
C TYR A 401 14.46 -4.74 -10.44
N ALA A 402 14.80 -5.12 -11.67
CA ALA A 402 14.61 -6.48 -12.17
C ALA A 402 15.39 -7.52 -11.34
N SER A 403 16.65 -7.23 -11.00
CA SER A 403 17.51 -8.09 -10.19
C SER A 403 16.96 -8.30 -8.76
N LEU A 404 16.62 -7.20 -8.08
CA LEU A 404 16.09 -7.28 -6.71
C LEU A 404 14.67 -7.86 -6.67
N ARG A 405 13.78 -7.52 -7.60
CA ARG A 405 12.42 -8.09 -7.68
C ARG A 405 12.45 -9.60 -7.93
N GLY A 406 13.28 -10.08 -8.85
CA GLY A 406 13.47 -11.52 -9.07
C GLY A 406 13.92 -12.24 -7.80
N THR A 407 14.78 -11.59 -7.00
CA THR A 407 15.25 -12.12 -5.72
C THR A 407 14.16 -12.12 -4.64
N VAL A 408 13.43 -11.02 -4.43
CA VAL A 408 12.31 -10.93 -3.48
C VAL A 408 11.20 -11.93 -3.85
N LYS A 409 10.86 -12.04 -5.13
CA LYS A 409 9.87 -12.99 -5.66
C LYS A 409 10.29 -14.45 -5.40
N SER A 410 11.58 -14.77 -5.52
CA SER A 410 12.12 -16.09 -5.16
C SER A 410 11.97 -16.37 -3.66
N LEU A 411 12.35 -15.44 -2.79
CA LEU A 411 12.20 -15.57 -1.34
C LEU A 411 10.73 -15.77 -0.93
N GLN A 412 9.83 -14.90 -1.38
CA GLN A 412 8.39 -14.99 -1.06
C GLN A 412 7.74 -16.26 -1.63
N SER A 413 8.25 -16.79 -2.74
CA SER A 413 7.78 -18.08 -3.29
C SER A 413 8.07 -19.24 -2.35
N SER A 414 9.29 -19.29 -1.79
CA SER A 414 9.73 -20.31 -0.83
C SER A 414 9.14 -20.12 0.57
N LEU A 415 9.03 -18.88 1.07
CA LEU A 415 8.35 -18.59 2.35
C LEU A 415 6.94 -19.17 2.37
N PHE A 416 6.14 -18.93 1.32
CA PHE A 416 4.82 -19.56 1.20
C PHE A 416 4.92 -21.09 1.06
N SER A 417 5.91 -21.63 0.33
CA SER A 417 6.11 -23.08 0.21
C SER A 417 6.25 -23.75 1.58
N ILE A 418 7.09 -23.16 2.46
CA ILE A 418 7.31 -23.58 3.84
C ILE A 418 6.01 -23.48 4.66
N PHE A 419 5.40 -22.29 4.74
CA PHE A 419 4.16 -22.10 5.52
C PHE A 419 2.99 -22.98 5.03
N ASN A 420 2.80 -23.12 3.72
CA ASN A 420 1.76 -23.98 3.13
C ASN A 420 2.01 -25.47 3.40
N THR A 421 3.26 -25.89 3.57
CA THR A 421 3.59 -27.28 3.94
C THR A 421 3.28 -27.52 5.42
N ILE A 422 3.68 -26.61 6.32
CA ILE A 422 3.34 -26.66 7.75
C ILE A 422 1.81 -26.66 7.97
N VAL A 423 1.06 -25.77 7.32
CA VAL A 423 -0.42 -25.68 7.35
C VAL A 423 -1.13 -26.95 6.85
N ARG A 424 -0.42 -27.81 6.11
CA ARG A 424 -0.91 -29.11 5.61
C ARG A 424 -0.42 -30.30 6.43
N ALA A 425 0.59 -30.13 7.28
CA ALA A 425 1.14 -31.21 8.09
C ALA A 425 0.11 -31.74 9.10
N SER A 426 -0.56 -30.87 9.87
CA SER A 426 -1.64 -31.26 10.77
C SER A 426 -2.63 -30.11 11.06
N PRO A 427 -3.80 -30.39 11.68
CA PRO A 427 -4.70 -29.35 12.18
C PRO A 427 -4.03 -28.45 13.24
N GLU A 428 -3.18 -29.03 14.09
CA GLU A 428 -2.48 -28.33 15.19
C GLU A 428 -1.39 -27.41 14.63
N ALA A 429 -0.61 -27.89 13.66
CA ALA A 429 0.39 -27.08 12.97
C ALA A 429 -0.25 -25.91 12.20
N ARG A 430 -1.45 -26.10 11.62
CA ARG A 430 -2.25 -25.03 11.02
C ARG A 430 -2.69 -24.00 12.06
N GLU A 431 -3.20 -24.45 13.20
CA GLU A 431 -3.63 -23.58 14.30
C GLU A 431 -2.45 -22.73 14.83
N ALA A 432 -1.28 -23.35 15.02
CA ALA A 432 -0.06 -22.65 15.41
C ALA A 432 0.43 -21.63 14.36
N VAL A 433 0.21 -21.86 13.06
CA VAL A 433 0.48 -20.87 12.00
C VAL A 433 -0.52 -19.70 12.06
N LEU A 434 -1.81 -19.96 12.27
CA LEU A 434 -2.82 -18.90 12.42
C LEU A 434 -2.53 -18.02 13.65
N GLU A 435 -2.18 -18.62 14.79
CA GLU A 435 -1.88 -17.85 16.00
C GLU A 435 -0.51 -17.13 15.91
N TYR A 436 0.44 -17.63 15.12
CA TYR A 436 1.67 -16.88 14.81
C TYR A 436 1.36 -15.58 14.05
N PHE A 437 0.54 -15.64 12.98
CA PHE A 437 0.08 -14.44 12.29
C PHE A 437 -0.71 -13.50 13.21
N ALA A 438 -1.57 -14.04 14.08
CA ALA A 438 -2.33 -13.27 15.06
C ALA A 438 -1.44 -12.56 16.09
N THR A 439 -0.44 -13.25 16.67
CA THR A 439 0.57 -12.62 17.55
C THR A 439 1.31 -11.49 16.83
N VAL A 440 1.76 -11.71 15.59
CA VAL A 440 2.46 -10.67 14.82
C VAL A 440 1.61 -9.42 14.64
N ILE A 441 0.33 -9.57 14.28
CA ILE A 441 -0.64 -8.46 14.17
C ILE A 441 -0.82 -7.76 15.52
N ARG A 442 -1.14 -8.53 16.57
CA ARG A 442 -1.42 -8.06 17.94
C ARG A 442 -0.26 -7.26 18.54
N LEU A 443 0.98 -7.68 18.29
CA LEU A 443 2.18 -6.98 18.74
C LEU A 443 2.51 -5.72 17.93
N ASN A 444 1.92 -5.54 16.74
CA ASN A 444 2.27 -4.49 15.79
C ASN A 444 1.18 -3.44 15.53
N VAL A 445 0.07 -3.44 16.29
CA VAL A 445 -1.00 -2.43 16.17
C VAL A 445 -0.49 -0.98 16.21
N LYS A 446 0.60 -0.72 16.93
CA LYS A 446 1.30 0.58 16.98
C LYS A 446 1.77 1.11 15.62
N ARG A 447 1.90 0.26 14.59
CA ARG A 447 2.24 0.68 13.21
C ARG A 447 1.18 1.57 12.57
N ALA A 448 -0.06 1.59 13.08
CA ALA A 448 -1.11 2.51 12.65
C ALA A 448 -1.05 3.91 13.31
N GLY A 449 -0.14 4.14 14.26
CA GLY A 449 0.01 5.42 14.95
C GLY A 449 0.54 6.54 14.04
N MET A 450 0.03 7.77 14.21
CA MET A 450 0.44 8.96 13.43
C MET A 450 1.95 9.25 13.48
N GLN A 451 2.64 8.83 14.55
CA GLN A 451 4.10 8.81 14.66
C GLN A 451 4.52 7.46 15.23
N VAL A 452 5.10 6.60 14.39
CA VAL A 452 5.55 5.26 14.78
C VAL A 452 7.00 5.32 15.24
N GLU A 453 7.26 4.93 16.49
CA GLU A 453 8.64 4.78 16.98
C GLU A 453 9.22 3.44 16.50
N PRO A 454 10.26 3.41 15.64
CA PRO A 454 10.69 2.17 14.96
C PRO A 454 11.12 1.06 15.92
N HIS A 455 11.68 1.42 17.08
CA HIS A 455 12.13 0.47 18.10
C HIS A 455 10.98 -0.20 18.89
N THR A 456 9.72 0.10 18.56
CA THR A 456 8.52 -0.48 19.21
C THR A 456 7.75 -1.47 18.32
N VAL A 457 8.13 -1.60 17.04
CA VAL A 457 7.41 -2.36 16.00
C VAL A 457 8.37 -3.12 15.08
N ALA A 458 7.86 -4.14 14.39
CA ALA A 458 8.61 -4.93 13.42
C ALA A 458 9.02 -4.10 12.18
N SER A 459 9.98 -4.62 11.43
CA SER A 459 10.44 -4.12 10.14
C SER A 459 9.37 -4.18 9.05
N ASP A 460 9.61 -3.45 7.97
CA ASP A 460 8.65 -3.37 6.86
C ASP A 460 8.74 -4.61 5.96
N SER A 461 9.94 -5.19 5.85
CA SER A 461 10.23 -6.42 5.11
C SER A 461 9.50 -7.62 5.75
N PHE A 462 9.58 -7.75 7.08
CA PHE A 462 8.90 -8.81 7.82
C PHE A 462 7.38 -8.78 7.61
N MET A 463 6.76 -7.61 7.81
CA MET A 463 5.31 -7.45 7.66
C MET A 463 4.83 -7.71 6.22
N ILE A 464 5.55 -7.20 5.20
CA ILE A 464 5.15 -7.41 3.79
C ILE A 464 5.37 -8.85 3.32
N ASN A 465 6.42 -9.54 3.80
CA ASN A 465 6.63 -10.95 3.45
C ASN A 465 5.54 -11.85 4.05
N LEU A 466 5.11 -11.60 5.30
CA LEU A 466 3.97 -12.31 5.89
C LEU A 466 2.65 -11.95 5.18
N HIS A 467 2.45 -10.70 4.75
CA HIS A 467 1.31 -10.32 3.91
C HIS A 467 1.32 -11.06 2.56
N SER A 468 2.47 -11.21 1.91
CA SER A 468 2.60 -11.97 0.65
C SER A 468 2.23 -13.45 0.83
N VAL A 469 2.61 -14.06 1.96
CA VAL A 469 2.18 -15.43 2.32
C VAL A 469 0.65 -15.51 2.52
N LEU A 470 0.04 -14.55 3.23
CA LEU A 470 -1.42 -14.50 3.43
C LEU A 470 -2.19 -14.27 2.12
N LEU A 471 -1.73 -13.38 1.24
CA LEU A 471 -2.29 -13.18 -0.09
C LEU A 471 -2.28 -14.48 -0.92
N ARG A 472 -1.21 -15.27 -0.85
CA ARG A 472 -1.13 -16.59 -1.50
C ARG A 472 -2.01 -17.66 -0.85
N PHE A 473 -2.31 -17.55 0.44
CA PHE A 473 -3.37 -18.36 1.06
C PHE A 473 -4.78 -17.90 0.66
N ALA A 474 -4.95 -16.65 0.22
CA ALA A 474 -6.21 -16.11 -0.28
C ALA A 474 -6.50 -16.48 -1.76
N GLU A 475 -5.46 -16.56 -2.61
CA GLU A 475 -5.57 -16.96 -4.04
C GLU A 475 -6.61 -18.08 -4.31
N PRO A 476 -6.68 -19.20 -3.54
CA PRO A 476 -7.60 -20.30 -3.83
C PRO A 476 -9.08 -20.00 -3.56
N PHE A 477 -9.45 -18.89 -2.92
CA PHE A 477 -10.86 -18.49 -2.72
C PHE A 477 -11.27 -17.20 -3.43
N MET A 478 -10.33 -16.50 -4.04
CA MET A 478 -10.58 -15.32 -4.89
C MET A 478 -10.78 -15.73 -6.36
N ASP A 479 -11.67 -16.68 -6.62
CA ASP A 479 -11.98 -17.07 -8.00
C ASP A 479 -12.80 -15.97 -8.72
N ALA A 480 -12.64 -15.85 -10.04
CA ALA A 480 -13.26 -14.79 -10.85
C ALA A 480 -14.81 -14.83 -10.93
N ARG A 481 -15.47 -15.80 -10.29
CA ARG A 481 -16.94 -15.83 -10.10
C ARG A 481 -17.35 -15.61 -8.64
N TYR A 482 -16.38 -15.26 -7.78
CA TYR A 482 -16.55 -15.03 -6.35
C TYR A 482 -17.23 -16.20 -5.60
N SER A 483 -17.08 -17.43 -6.11
CA SER A 483 -17.90 -18.60 -5.72
C SER A 483 -17.73 -19.07 -4.27
N LYS A 484 -16.75 -18.52 -3.54
CA LYS A 484 -16.48 -18.81 -2.13
C LYS A 484 -16.70 -17.61 -1.21
N MET A 485 -17.21 -16.49 -1.70
CA MET A 485 -17.44 -15.27 -0.92
C MET A 485 -18.38 -15.50 0.27
N ASP A 486 -19.41 -16.34 0.09
CA ASP A 486 -20.36 -16.71 1.15
C ASP A 486 -19.77 -17.65 2.23
N ARG A 487 -18.49 -18.07 2.09
CA ARG A 487 -17.75 -18.82 3.14
C ARG A 487 -17.08 -17.90 4.16
N ILE A 488 -17.10 -16.59 3.95
CA ILE A 488 -16.52 -15.60 4.86
C ILE A 488 -17.56 -15.21 5.90
N ASP A 489 -17.31 -15.68 7.12
CA ASP A 489 -18.24 -15.53 8.23
C ASP A 489 -18.41 -14.05 8.63
N SER A 490 -19.67 -13.59 8.62
CA SER A 490 -20.04 -12.25 9.10
C SER A 490 -19.73 -12.06 10.58
N LEU A 491 -19.75 -13.15 11.36
CA LEU A 491 -19.67 -13.17 12.82
C LEU A 491 -18.23 -13.29 13.33
N TYR A 492 -17.22 -13.25 12.46
CA TYR A 492 -15.82 -13.45 12.83
C TYR A 492 -15.38 -12.61 14.05
N PHE A 493 -15.69 -11.31 14.07
CA PHE A 493 -15.33 -10.42 15.20
C PHE A 493 -16.23 -10.55 16.45
N ALA A 494 -17.28 -11.38 16.41
CA ALA A 494 -18.05 -11.76 17.60
C ALA A 494 -17.48 -13.03 18.27
N ILE A 495 -16.95 -13.95 17.44
CA ILE A 495 -16.53 -15.31 17.80
C ILE A 495 -15.02 -15.39 18.07
N SER A 496 -14.20 -14.75 17.22
CA SER A 496 -12.74 -14.80 17.27
C SER A 496 -12.16 -13.65 18.08
N GLU A 497 -11.18 -13.95 18.93
CA GLU A 497 -10.41 -12.94 19.69
C GLU A 497 -8.96 -12.82 19.20
N ARG A 498 -8.61 -13.45 18.06
CA ARG A 498 -7.24 -13.40 17.49
C ARG A 498 -6.79 -11.97 17.19
N ILE A 499 -7.67 -11.21 16.55
CA ILE A 499 -7.48 -9.82 16.13
C ILE A 499 -8.32 -8.96 17.08
N ASP A 500 -7.68 -8.28 18.02
CA ASP A 500 -8.40 -7.33 18.87
C ASP A 500 -8.77 -6.08 18.07
N VAL A 501 -10.01 -5.63 18.24
CA VAL A 501 -10.64 -4.51 17.54
C VAL A 501 -11.40 -3.60 18.51
N LYS A 502 -11.23 -3.75 19.84
CA LYS A 502 -11.98 -2.97 20.85
C LYS A 502 -11.71 -1.45 20.74
N GLU A 503 -10.46 -1.08 20.51
CA GLU A 503 -10.02 0.31 20.30
C GLU A 503 -10.21 0.79 18.84
N GLU A 504 -10.56 -0.12 17.91
CA GLU A 504 -10.72 0.22 16.49
C GLU A 504 -12.07 0.92 16.23
N THR A 505 -12.00 2.04 15.52
CA THR A 505 -13.19 2.78 15.06
C THR A 505 -14.03 1.89 14.15
N ARG A 506 -15.36 1.89 14.30
CA ARG A 506 -16.27 1.05 13.48
C ARG A 506 -17.02 1.89 12.47
N ILE A 507 -17.26 1.34 11.26
CA ILE A 507 -17.81 2.07 10.10
C ILE A 507 -19.06 2.89 10.45
N LYS A 508 -20.00 2.31 11.23
CA LYS A 508 -21.22 3.00 11.68
C LYS A 508 -21.82 2.43 12.97
N ALA A 509 -21.01 2.01 13.93
CA ALA A 509 -21.45 1.54 15.25
C ALA A 509 -20.66 2.21 16.38
N THR A 510 -21.28 2.34 17.55
CA THR A 510 -20.57 2.63 18.81
C THR A 510 -19.93 1.37 19.39
N SER A 511 -18.95 1.51 20.29
CA SER A 511 -18.34 0.36 20.97
C SER A 511 -19.36 -0.44 21.78
N GLU A 512 -20.34 0.22 22.42
CA GLU A 512 -21.44 -0.48 23.12
C GLU A 512 -22.31 -1.31 22.17
N GLU A 513 -22.67 -0.74 21.01
CA GLU A 513 -23.41 -1.44 19.96
C GLU A 513 -22.65 -2.66 19.42
N ALA A 514 -21.34 -2.53 19.22
CA ALA A 514 -20.48 -3.62 18.75
C ALA A 514 -20.31 -4.72 19.81
N THR A 515 -20.14 -4.38 21.09
CA THR A 515 -20.03 -5.34 22.19
C THR A 515 -21.33 -6.14 22.37
N ARG A 516 -22.49 -5.48 22.44
CA ARG A 516 -23.78 -6.18 22.58
C ARG A 516 -24.04 -7.12 21.41
N TRP A 517 -23.79 -6.65 20.18
CA TRP A 517 -23.92 -7.49 18.99
C TRP A 517 -22.97 -8.71 19.03
N ALA A 518 -21.75 -8.55 19.54
CA ALA A 518 -20.82 -9.66 19.73
C ALA A 518 -21.31 -10.65 20.80
N GLU A 519 -21.82 -10.16 21.94
CA GLU A 519 -22.39 -10.99 23.02
C GLU A 519 -23.60 -11.81 22.54
N ASP A 520 -24.53 -11.17 21.82
CA ASP A 520 -25.74 -11.80 21.25
C ASP A 520 -25.41 -12.96 20.29
N HIS A 521 -24.32 -12.86 19.53
CA HIS A 521 -23.96 -13.82 18.46
C HIS A 521 -22.86 -14.82 18.87
N ARG A 522 -22.22 -14.65 20.04
CA ARG A 522 -21.17 -15.55 20.53
C ARG A 522 -21.69 -16.89 21.03
N GLN A 523 -22.94 -16.95 21.51
CA GLN A 523 -23.49 -18.17 22.12
C GLN A 523 -23.93 -19.19 21.06
N GLY A 524 -23.27 -20.35 21.03
CA GLY A 524 -23.61 -21.47 20.14
C GLY A 524 -23.06 -21.37 18.71
N ALA A 525 -22.27 -20.35 18.40
CA ALA A 525 -21.60 -20.23 17.11
C ALA A 525 -20.46 -21.25 16.94
N ALA A 526 -20.22 -21.67 15.69
CA ALA A 526 -19.09 -22.54 15.35
C ALA A 526 -17.77 -21.73 15.28
N PRO A 527 -16.61 -22.35 15.53
CA PRO A 527 -15.32 -21.67 15.35
C PRO A 527 -15.11 -21.26 13.87
N PRO A 528 -14.42 -20.14 13.61
CA PRO A 528 -14.17 -19.66 12.25
C PRO A 528 -13.52 -20.70 11.35
N ASN A 529 -13.95 -20.74 10.08
CA ASN A 529 -13.31 -21.59 9.09
C ASN A 529 -12.02 -20.94 8.54
N PHE A 530 -11.08 -21.76 8.04
CA PHE A 530 -9.78 -21.30 7.55
C PHE A 530 -9.83 -20.23 6.44
N ILE A 531 -10.90 -20.17 5.63
CA ILE A 531 -11.07 -19.11 4.62
C ILE A 531 -11.38 -17.77 5.31
N SER A 532 -12.20 -17.78 6.36
CA SER A 532 -12.48 -16.58 7.16
C SER A 532 -11.24 -16.12 7.93
N GLU A 533 -10.52 -17.05 8.58
CA GLU A 533 -9.25 -16.76 9.29
C GLU A 533 -8.25 -16.06 8.35
N ILE A 534 -7.95 -16.66 7.19
CA ILE A 534 -7.04 -16.06 6.20
C ILE A 534 -7.56 -14.72 5.68
N PHE A 535 -8.87 -14.58 5.40
CA PHE A 535 -9.44 -13.31 4.94
C PHE A 535 -9.24 -12.18 5.98
N TYR A 536 -9.58 -12.40 7.24
CA TYR A 536 -9.48 -11.37 8.27
C TYR A 536 -8.03 -11.10 8.71
N LEU A 537 -7.18 -12.13 8.81
CA LEU A 537 -5.74 -11.97 9.05
C LEU A 537 -5.05 -11.24 7.90
N CYS A 538 -5.43 -11.49 6.64
CA CYS A 538 -4.86 -10.78 5.49
C CYS A 538 -5.25 -9.29 5.48
N ASN A 539 -6.52 -8.96 5.79
CA ASN A 539 -6.93 -7.55 5.98
C ASN A 539 -6.11 -6.86 7.09
N ALA A 540 -5.98 -7.47 8.26
CA ALA A 540 -5.21 -6.86 9.36
C ALA A 540 -3.69 -6.77 9.07
N MET A 541 -3.11 -7.76 8.37
CA MET A 541 -1.70 -7.71 7.94
C MET A 541 -1.47 -6.66 6.84
N ALA A 542 -2.45 -6.42 5.97
CA ALA A 542 -2.42 -5.30 5.03
C ALA A 542 -2.44 -3.95 5.78
N HIS A 543 -3.36 -3.81 6.74
CA HIS A 543 -3.57 -2.59 7.52
C HIS A 543 -2.35 -2.13 8.32
N TYR A 544 -1.82 -3.03 9.18
CA TYR A 544 -0.68 -2.70 10.03
C TYR A 544 0.66 -2.88 9.30
N GLY A 545 0.71 -3.72 8.28
CA GLY A 545 1.93 -4.02 7.51
C GLY A 545 2.08 -3.15 6.27
N TYR A 546 1.57 -3.64 5.14
CA TYR A 546 1.85 -3.12 3.80
C TYR A 546 1.47 -1.63 3.66
N LEU A 547 0.29 -1.24 4.10
CA LEU A 547 -0.20 0.13 3.90
C LEU A 547 0.60 1.16 4.70
N ARG A 548 1.13 0.79 5.88
CA ARG A 548 2.03 1.67 6.67
C ARG A 548 3.41 1.81 6.03
N THR A 549 3.88 0.79 5.32
CA THR A 549 5.08 0.90 4.47
C THR A 549 4.82 1.77 3.23
N ALA A 550 3.64 1.66 2.61
CA ALA A 550 3.23 2.53 1.49
C ALA A 550 3.06 4.00 1.92
N GLN A 551 2.47 4.25 3.10
CA GLN A 551 2.37 5.56 3.73
C GLN A 551 3.75 6.16 4.00
N THR A 552 4.68 5.38 4.54
CA THR A 552 6.08 5.78 4.75
C THR A 552 6.77 6.17 3.43
N TYR A 553 6.49 5.48 2.34
CA TYR A 553 6.98 5.80 1.00
C TYR A 553 6.38 7.12 0.44
N GLU A 554 5.11 7.40 0.67
CA GLU A 554 4.48 8.69 0.33
C GLU A 554 5.05 9.84 1.20
N ASP A 555 5.36 9.57 2.47
CA ASP A 555 5.98 10.54 3.39
C ASP A 555 7.44 10.87 3.00
N PHE A 556 8.20 9.92 2.41
CA PHE A 556 9.47 10.25 1.75
C PHE A 556 9.28 11.20 0.57
N GLY A 557 8.18 11.10 -0.18
CA GLY A 557 7.84 12.05 -1.24
C GLY A 557 7.62 13.46 -0.71
N LYS A 558 6.77 13.60 0.32
CA LYS A 558 6.50 14.89 0.98
C LYS A 558 7.79 15.52 1.56
N HIS A 559 8.64 14.71 2.20
CA HIS A 559 9.90 15.19 2.78
C HIS A 559 10.93 15.57 1.71
N LEU A 560 10.96 14.87 0.57
CA LEU A 560 11.76 15.25 -0.60
C LEU A 560 11.29 16.61 -1.15
N ASP A 561 9.98 16.82 -1.32
CA ASP A 561 9.41 18.11 -1.75
C ASP A 561 9.70 19.24 -0.76
N ASP A 562 9.66 18.98 0.56
CA ASP A 562 10.06 19.95 1.58
C ASP A 562 11.55 20.32 1.50
N LEU A 563 12.44 19.33 1.39
CA LEU A 563 13.88 19.56 1.28
C LEU A 563 14.26 20.25 -0.03
N GLN A 564 13.61 19.89 -1.14
CA GLN A 564 13.81 20.54 -2.43
C GLN A 564 13.36 22.00 -2.37
N ARG A 565 12.16 22.28 -1.82
CA ARG A 565 11.67 23.65 -1.59
C ARG A 565 12.58 24.45 -0.65
N HIS A 566 13.20 23.82 0.34
CA HIS A 566 14.15 24.46 1.25
C HIS A 566 15.50 24.76 0.57
N HIS A 567 16.04 23.78 -0.18
CA HIS A 567 17.25 23.93 -0.99
C HIS A 567 17.11 25.08 -1.98
N ASP A 568 16.02 25.12 -2.74
CA ASP A 568 15.81 26.13 -3.79
C ASP A 568 15.53 27.52 -3.21
N MET A 569 14.91 27.61 -2.03
CA MET A 569 14.76 28.86 -1.28
C MET A 569 16.11 29.46 -0.85
N ILE A 570 17.06 28.63 -0.41
CA ILE A 570 18.41 29.05 0.01
C ILE A 570 19.30 29.34 -1.22
N ASN A 571 19.21 28.53 -2.26
CA ASN A 571 19.99 28.67 -3.50
C ASN A 571 19.53 29.86 -4.36
N GLY A 572 18.22 30.20 -4.30
CA GLY A 572 17.65 31.38 -4.94
C GLY A 572 17.89 32.69 -4.17
N ASP A 573 18.07 32.64 -2.85
CA ASP A 573 18.61 33.78 -2.10
C ASP A 573 20.10 33.93 -2.42
N ARG A 574 20.51 35.10 -2.92
CA ARG A 574 21.93 35.39 -3.23
C ARG A 574 22.61 36.28 -2.19
N SER A 575 21.91 36.69 -1.12
CA SER A 575 22.37 37.67 -0.13
C SER A 575 23.54 37.21 0.76
N TRP A 576 23.84 35.91 0.77
CA TRP A 576 24.93 35.32 1.55
C TRP A 576 26.27 35.22 0.79
N MET A 577 26.29 35.33 -0.54
CA MET A 577 27.52 35.33 -1.32
C MET A 577 28.36 36.58 -1.04
N GLY A 578 29.67 36.41 -0.88
CA GLY A 578 30.60 37.47 -0.47
C GLY A 578 30.53 37.84 1.02
N THR A 579 29.69 37.17 1.82
CA THR A 579 29.59 37.41 3.27
C THR A 579 30.41 36.38 4.07
N PRO A 580 30.79 36.66 5.34
CA PRO A 580 31.42 35.68 6.22
C PRO A 580 30.59 34.40 6.47
N PHE A 581 29.30 34.40 6.12
CA PHE A 581 28.43 33.23 6.23
C PHE A 581 28.44 32.32 5.00
N GLN A 582 29.08 32.73 3.89
CA GLN A 582 29.04 32.02 2.60
C GLN A 582 29.38 30.53 2.72
N ALA A 583 30.54 30.19 3.29
CA ALA A 583 30.98 28.80 3.42
C ALA A 583 30.01 27.94 4.26
N ARG A 584 29.35 28.53 5.26
CA ARG A 584 28.33 27.84 6.07
C ARG A 584 27.05 27.58 5.27
N THR A 585 26.63 28.53 4.42
CA THR A 585 25.46 28.35 3.55
C THR A 585 25.74 27.33 2.44
N GLU A 586 26.94 27.34 1.86
CA GLU A 586 27.39 26.34 0.88
C GLU A 586 27.45 24.93 1.49
N GLN A 587 27.98 24.78 2.71
CA GLN A 587 27.90 23.54 3.49
C GLN A 587 26.44 23.11 3.73
N THR A 588 25.55 24.05 4.06
CA THR A 588 24.11 23.75 4.28
C THR A 588 23.46 23.25 2.99
N LEU A 589 23.69 23.90 1.85
CA LEU A 589 23.20 23.47 0.54
C LEU A 589 23.73 22.09 0.14
N ASN A 590 25.02 21.82 0.37
CA ASN A 590 25.62 20.52 0.08
C ASN A 590 25.04 19.41 0.99
N HIS A 591 24.78 19.69 2.27
CA HIS A 591 24.10 18.76 3.16
C HIS A 591 22.66 18.47 2.71
N CYS A 592 21.89 19.50 2.31
CA CYS A 592 20.55 19.31 1.75
C CYS A 592 20.58 18.39 0.51
N LYS A 593 21.54 18.58 -0.42
CA LYS A 593 21.69 17.69 -1.59
C LYS A 593 22.00 16.25 -1.20
N LEU A 594 22.82 16.02 -0.18
CA LEU A 594 23.14 14.67 0.30
C LEU A 594 21.91 13.98 0.92
N GLU A 595 21.13 14.67 1.75
CA GLU A 595 19.90 14.09 2.32
C GLU A 595 18.81 13.89 1.27
N ILE A 596 18.68 14.78 0.27
CA ILE A 596 17.79 14.57 -0.90
C ILE A 596 18.20 13.31 -1.66
N ALA A 597 19.49 13.14 -1.99
CA ALA A 597 19.99 11.97 -2.71
C ALA A 597 19.80 10.66 -1.93
N LYS A 598 19.95 10.70 -0.59
CA LYS A 598 19.72 9.58 0.33
C LYS A 598 18.24 9.20 0.42
N ILE A 599 17.34 10.17 0.56
CA ILE A 599 15.88 9.94 0.56
C ILE A 599 15.42 9.42 -0.81
N GLN A 600 15.98 9.91 -1.92
CA GLN A 600 15.76 9.35 -3.26
C GLN A 600 16.21 7.89 -3.35
N ALA A 601 17.40 7.54 -2.84
CA ALA A 601 17.89 6.16 -2.84
C ALA A 601 17.00 5.23 -1.98
N HIS A 602 16.53 5.70 -0.82
CA HIS A 602 15.55 4.98 0.00
C HIS A 602 14.22 4.79 -0.75
N GLN A 603 13.69 5.84 -1.37
CA GLN A 603 12.43 5.81 -2.10
C GLN A 603 12.50 4.84 -3.30
N LEU A 604 13.62 4.79 -4.03
CA LEU A 604 13.86 3.80 -5.08
C LEU A 604 13.89 2.37 -4.52
N ALA A 605 14.57 2.13 -3.39
CA ALA A 605 14.58 0.81 -2.74
C ALA A 605 13.17 0.35 -2.32
N PHE A 606 12.34 1.26 -1.78
CA PHE A 606 10.94 0.96 -1.44
C PHE A 606 10.11 0.55 -2.69
N ARG A 607 10.34 1.17 -3.85
CA ARG A 607 9.66 0.82 -5.12
C ARG A 607 10.01 -0.56 -5.66
N VAL A 608 11.11 -1.17 -5.22
CA VAL A 608 11.45 -2.56 -5.60
C VAL A 608 10.31 -3.49 -5.18
N GLN A 609 9.98 -3.50 -3.89
CA GLN A 609 9.07 -4.48 -3.28
C GLN A 609 7.61 -3.98 -3.23
N LEU A 610 7.36 -2.68 -2.98
CA LEU A 610 5.98 -2.15 -3.01
C LEU A 610 5.36 -2.16 -4.42
N LEU A 611 6.17 -2.07 -5.47
CA LEU A 611 5.72 -2.08 -6.87
C LEU A 611 6.26 -3.30 -7.63
N GLU A 612 6.40 -4.44 -6.95
CA GLU A 612 6.69 -5.73 -7.58
C GLU A 612 5.42 -6.24 -8.31
N PRO A 613 5.47 -6.54 -9.63
CA PRO A 613 4.27 -6.84 -10.41
C PRO A 613 3.39 -7.99 -9.90
N ASP A 614 3.95 -9.12 -9.45
CA ASP A 614 3.14 -10.24 -8.96
C ASP A 614 2.46 -9.88 -7.62
N LEU A 615 3.16 -9.23 -6.71
CA LEU A 615 2.63 -8.79 -5.42
C LEU A 615 1.54 -7.72 -5.59
N VAL A 616 1.75 -6.75 -6.49
CA VAL A 616 0.73 -5.75 -6.82
C VAL A 616 -0.50 -6.41 -7.46
N PHE A 617 -0.32 -7.31 -8.42
CA PHE A 617 -1.45 -8.02 -9.04
C PHE A 617 -2.24 -8.86 -8.02
N ARG A 618 -1.55 -9.58 -7.11
CA ARG A 618 -2.19 -10.32 -6.02
C ARG A 618 -3.00 -9.43 -5.09
N TYR A 619 -2.43 -8.29 -4.68
CA TYR A 619 -3.10 -7.41 -3.73
C TYR A 619 -4.23 -6.63 -4.40
N ILE A 620 -4.14 -6.27 -5.69
CA ILE A 620 -5.30 -5.80 -6.49
C ILE A 620 -6.41 -6.85 -6.47
N GLY A 621 -6.10 -8.13 -6.73
CA GLY A 621 -7.08 -9.22 -6.67
C GLY A 621 -7.76 -9.36 -5.30
N PHE A 622 -7.01 -9.20 -4.21
CA PHE A 622 -7.55 -9.20 -2.84
C PHE A 622 -8.40 -7.95 -2.56
N THR A 623 -7.95 -6.76 -2.95
CA THR A 623 -8.69 -5.50 -2.80
C THR A 623 -10.00 -5.52 -3.59
N ASN A 624 -10.01 -6.07 -4.82
CA ASN A 624 -11.22 -6.26 -5.63
C ASN A 624 -12.19 -7.25 -4.98
N PHE A 625 -11.66 -8.29 -4.33
CA PHE A 625 -12.46 -9.25 -3.58
C PHE A 625 -13.05 -8.64 -2.29
N VAL A 626 -12.28 -7.87 -1.53
CA VAL A 626 -12.75 -7.14 -0.34
C VAL A 626 -13.78 -6.05 -0.71
N SER A 627 -13.54 -5.28 -1.78
CA SER A 627 -14.47 -4.25 -2.25
C SER A 627 -15.81 -4.85 -2.68
N THR A 628 -15.78 -5.93 -3.45
CA THR A 628 -16.97 -6.71 -3.85
C THR A 628 -17.69 -7.28 -2.62
N TRP A 629 -16.97 -7.81 -1.63
CA TRP A 629 -17.55 -8.34 -0.38
C TRP A 629 -18.21 -7.24 0.45
N LEU A 630 -17.58 -6.07 0.60
CA LEU A 630 -18.15 -4.91 1.30
C LEU A 630 -19.46 -4.45 0.63
N ILE A 631 -19.50 -4.39 -0.70
CA ILE A 631 -20.73 -4.05 -1.45
C ILE A 631 -21.79 -5.15 -1.24
N ARG A 632 -21.42 -6.43 -1.30
CA ARG A 632 -22.35 -7.57 -1.07
C ARG A 632 -22.92 -7.60 0.37
N LYS A 633 -22.22 -7.05 1.36
CA LYS A 633 -22.73 -6.86 2.74
C LYS A 633 -23.77 -5.74 2.87
N VAL A 634 -23.89 -4.84 1.89
CA VAL A 634 -24.89 -3.74 1.88
C VAL A 634 -25.92 -3.83 0.74
N ASP A 635 -25.69 -4.64 -0.31
CA ASP A 635 -26.71 -5.06 -1.29
C ASP A 635 -27.85 -5.79 -0.56
N PRO A 636 -29.10 -5.27 -0.55
CA PRO A 636 -30.23 -5.90 0.13
C PRO A 636 -30.57 -7.31 -0.39
N ARG A 637 -30.07 -7.66 -1.58
CA ARG A 637 -30.24 -8.99 -2.19
C ARG A 637 -29.09 -9.95 -1.87
N GLY A 638 -28.00 -9.47 -1.26
CA GLY A 638 -26.79 -10.24 -0.97
C GLY A 638 -26.14 -10.86 -2.22
N SER A 639 -26.34 -10.27 -3.40
CA SER A 639 -26.16 -10.91 -4.71
C SER A 639 -24.98 -10.38 -5.53
N HIS A 640 -24.54 -9.16 -5.22
CA HIS A 640 -23.37 -8.52 -5.84
C HIS A 640 -22.15 -9.47 -5.90
N PRO A 641 -21.44 -9.58 -7.05
CA PRO A 641 -21.53 -8.75 -8.24
C PRO A 641 -22.45 -9.28 -9.36
N GLN A 642 -23.18 -10.38 -9.15
CA GLN A 642 -24.03 -10.99 -10.19
C GLN A 642 -25.44 -11.29 -9.66
N PRO A 643 -26.43 -10.38 -9.86
CA PRO A 643 -26.34 -9.09 -10.57
C PRO A 643 -25.54 -8.01 -9.82
N ILE A 644 -25.13 -6.96 -10.54
CA ILE A 644 -24.49 -5.78 -9.97
C ILE A 644 -25.46 -5.08 -8.99
N VAL A 645 -24.92 -4.38 -7.99
CA VAL A 645 -25.71 -3.69 -6.95
C VAL A 645 -26.57 -2.60 -7.57
N GLU A 646 -27.80 -2.45 -7.07
CA GLU A 646 -28.66 -1.33 -7.48
C GLU A 646 -28.43 -0.13 -6.55
N LEU A 647 -28.31 1.05 -7.15
CA LEU A 647 -28.01 2.31 -6.46
C LEU A 647 -29.16 3.33 -6.67
N PRO A 648 -29.46 4.15 -5.65
CA PRO A 648 -28.85 4.19 -4.31
C PRO A 648 -29.28 3.03 -3.40
N LEU A 649 -28.50 2.74 -2.35
CA LEU A 649 -28.80 1.73 -1.34
C LEU A 649 -29.93 2.19 -0.38
N PRO A 650 -30.51 1.30 0.45
CA PRO A 650 -31.36 1.71 1.56
C PRO A 650 -30.61 2.53 2.63
N GLN A 651 -31.38 3.30 3.41
CA GLN A 651 -30.86 4.05 4.58
C GLN A 651 -30.55 3.13 5.78
N GLU A 652 -31.28 2.02 5.90
CA GLU A 652 -31.01 0.96 6.86
C GLU A 652 -29.81 0.12 6.41
N ILE A 653 -28.86 -0.10 7.30
CA ILE A 653 -27.58 -0.76 7.01
C ILE A 653 -27.42 -1.95 7.97
N PRO A 654 -27.16 -3.17 7.47
CA PRO A 654 -27.01 -4.36 8.30
C PRO A 654 -25.98 -4.18 9.42
N MET A 655 -26.34 -4.62 10.64
CA MET A 655 -25.47 -4.46 11.81
C MET A 655 -24.09 -5.09 11.62
N SER A 656 -24.03 -6.25 10.94
CA SER A 656 -22.80 -6.95 10.57
C SER A 656 -21.87 -6.18 9.64
N PHE A 657 -22.33 -5.11 8.98
CA PHE A 657 -21.48 -4.13 8.29
C PHE A 657 -21.13 -2.96 9.22
N ARG A 658 -22.11 -2.43 9.98
CA ARG A 658 -21.93 -1.29 10.90
C ARG A 658 -20.80 -1.51 11.92
N VAL A 659 -20.66 -2.74 12.42
CA VAL A 659 -19.68 -3.15 13.46
C VAL A 659 -18.29 -3.50 12.92
N LEU A 660 -18.08 -3.54 11.60
CA LEU A 660 -16.75 -3.80 11.04
C LEU A 660 -15.78 -2.67 11.44
N PRO A 661 -14.49 -2.96 11.68
CA PRO A 661 -13.46 -1.93 11.75
C PRO A 661 -13.46 -1.06 10.50
N GLU A 662 -13.38 0.25 10.68
CA GLU A 662 -13.42 1.23 9.58
C GLU A 662 -12.27 1.02 8.59
N TYR A 663 -11.14 0.51 9.08
CA TYR A 663 -9.97 0.25 8.25
C TYR A 663 -10.22 -0.71 7.09
N ILE A 664 -11.15 -1.67 7.21
CA ILE A 664 -11.45 -2.61 6.11
C ILE A 664 -12.01 -1.88 4.88
N LEU A 665 -12.65 -0.71 5.09
CA LEU A 665 -13.11 0.16 4.01
C LEU A 665 -12.00 1.17 3.60
N GLU A 666 -11.29 1.75 4.57
CA GLU A 666 -10.19 2.69 4.29
C GLU A 666 -9.05 2.07 3.48
N ASP A 667 -8.63 0.84 3.82
CA ASP A 667 -7.52 0.13 3.20
C ASP A 667 -7.76 -0.15 1.70
N VAL A 668 -9.01 -0.44 1.33
CA VAL A 668 -9.42 -0.62 -0.07
C VAL A 668 -9.19 0.67 -0.86
N VAL A 669 -9.57 1.81 -0.28
CA VAL A 669 -9.45 3.12 -0.92
C VAL A 669 -7.98 3.56 -0.96
N GLU A 670 -7.25 3.40 0.13
CA GLU A 670 -5.85 3.78 0.22
C GLU A 670 -4.98 2.94 -0.72
N TYR A 671 -5.27 1.64 -0.89
CA TYR A 671 -4.56 0.82 -1.85
C TYR A 671 -4.89 1.18 -3.31
N PHE A 672 -6.17 1.38 -3.66
CA PHE A 672 -6.52 1.84 -5.01
C PHE A 672 -5.88 3.20 -5.33
N LEU A 673 -5.86 4.13 -4.36
CA LEU A 673 -5.21 5.44 -4.49
C LEU A 673 -3.69 5.31 -4.68
N PHE A 674 -3.03 4.42 -3.94
CA PHE A 674 -1.61 4.12 -4.11
C PHE A 674 -1.31 3.54 -5.50
N VAL A 675 -2.08 2.57 -5.98
CA VAL A 675 -1.91 2.00 -7.33
C VAL A 675 -2.19 3.03 -8.42
N ALA A 676 -3.26 3.82 -8.29
CA ALA A 676 -3.63 4.88 -9.24
C ALA A 676 -2.64 6.06 -9.30
N ARG A 677 -1.78 6.22 -8.28
CA ARG A 677 -0.63 7.15 -8.31
C ARG A 677 0.64 6.51 -8.88
N HIS A 678 1.00 5.30 -8.42
CA HIS A 678 2.36 4.76 -8.58
C HIS A 678 2.49 3.58 -9.56
N SER A 679 1.40 2.90 -9.92
CA SER A 679 1.36 1.86 -10.97
C SER A 679 0.00 1.73 -11.69
N PRO A 680 -0.49 2.78 -12.38
CA PRO A 680 -1.85 2.77 -12.97
C PRO A 680 -2.11 1.62 -13.94
N ASN A 681 -1.11 1.23 -14.74
CA ASN A 681 -1.20 0.13 -15.70
C ASN A 681 -1.46 -1.24 -15.04
N SER A 682 -1.18 -1.42 -13.74
CA SER A 682 -1.50 -2.67 -13.04
C SER A 682 -3.01 -2.94 -12.97
N LEU A 683 -3.83 -1.90 -13.15
CA LEU A 683 -5.29 -2.00 -13.19
C LEU A 683 -5.83 -2.37 -14.59
N ASP A 684 -4.99 -2.48 -15.63
CA ASP A 684 -5.44 -2.73 -17.00
C ASP A 684 -6.13 -4.10 -17.20
N LEU A 685 -5.87 -5.08 -16.33
CA LEU A 685 -6.46 -6.42 -16.40
C LEU A 685 -7.66 -6.63 -15.45
N SER A 686 -7.72 -5.92 -14.32
CA SER A 686 -8.78 -5.95 -13.31
C SER A 686 -8.55 -4.82 -12.29
N GLY A 687 -9.60 -4.30 -11.66
CA GLY A 687 -9.57 -3.24 -10.67
C GLY A 687 -10.20 -1.92 -11.11
N LYS A 688 -10.29 -1.64 -12.43
CA LYS A 688 -10.92 -0.41 -12.94
C LYS A 688 -12.43 -0.39 -12.74
N GLU A 689 -13.12 -1.50 -13.02
CA GLU A 689 -14.57 -1.60 -12.83
C GLU A 689 -14.89 -1.67 -11.33
N GLU A 690 -14.12 -2.44 -10.57
CA GLU A 690 -14.27 -2.65 -9.14
C GLU A 690 -14.08 -1.33 -8.36
N LEU A 691 -13.05 -0.53 -8.70
CA LEU A 691 -12.85 0.82 -8.15
C LEU A 691 -14.04 1.74 -8.48
N VAL A 692 -14.49 1.79 -9.73
CA VAL A 692 -15.60 2.67 -10.14
C VAL A 692 -16.92 2.26 -9.47
N ILE A 693 -17.23 0.96 -9.39
CA ILE A 693 -18.45 0.47 -8.74
C ILE A 693 -18.39 0.73 -7.22
N PHE A 694 -17.25 0.47 -6.57
CA PHE A 694 -17.06 0.74 -5.15
C PHE A 694 -17.21 2.24 -4.84
N ALA A 695 -16.51 3.10 -5.59
CA ALA A 695 -16.57 4.54 -5.40
C ALA A 695 -17.98 5.08 -5.58
N LEU A 696 -18.69 4.68 -6.64
CA LEU A 696 -20.06 5.12 -6.88
C LEU A 696 -21.07 4.54 -5.89
N THR A 697 -20.86 3.32 -5.39
CA THR A 697 -21.71 2.75 -4.32
C THR A 697 -21.66 3.63 -3.07
N PHE A 698 -20.46 3.97 -2.59
CA PHE A 698 -20.29 4.72 -1.35
C PHE A 698 -20.40 6.24 -1.49
N LEU A 699 -20.27 6.81 -2.70
CA LEU A 699 -20.54 8.24 -2.97
C LEU A 699 -21.99 8.53 -3.38
N THR A 700 -22.76 7.56 -3.90
CA THR A 700 -24.24 7.72 -3.96
C THR A 700 -24.88 7.48 -2.60
N SER A 701 -24.38 6.50 -1.84
CA SER A 701 -24.97 6.03 -0.60
C SER A 701 -24.17 6.52 0.61
N THR A 702 -23.94 7.83 0.69
CA THR A 702 -22.97 8.42 1.63
C THR A 702 -23.29 8.18 3.10
N TRP A 703 -24.54 7.88 3.44
CA TRP A 703 -24.96 7.45 4.79
C TRP A 703 -24.35 6.12 5.24
N CYS A 704 -23.80 5.30 4.33
CA CYS A 704 -23.08 4.07 4.67
C CYS A 704 -21.75 4.33 5.42
N ILE A 705 -21.13 5.51 5.22
CA ILE A 705 -19.84 5.89 5.82
C ILE A 705 -20.04 7.12 6.70
N LYS A 706 -19.60 7.08 7.97
CA LYS A 706 -19.67 8.26 8.85
C LYS A 706 -18.55 9.28 8.56
N ASN A 707 -17.35 8.80 8.29
CA ASN A 707 -16.14 9.63 8.14
C ASN A 707 -16.13 10.44 6.82
N PRO A 708 -16.03 11.78 6.86
CA PRO A 708 -15.97 12.62 5.66
C PRO A 708 -14.61 12.54 4.95
N PHE A 709 -13.51 12.32 5.66
CA PHE A 709 -12.16 12.21 5.07
C PHE A 709 -12.04 10.95 4.20
N LEU A 710 -12.68 9.85 4.61
CA LEU A 710 -12.74 8.62 3.83
C LEU A 710 -13.51 8.81 2.52
N LYS A 711 -14.62 9.58 2.53
CA LYS A 711 -15.33 9.98 1.30
C LYS A 711 -14.45 10.85 0.39
N SER A 712 -13.68 11.77 0.96
CA SER A 712 -12.70 12.57 0.20
C SER A 712 -11.59 11.69 -0.41
N LYS A 713 -11.07 10.66 0.29
CA LYS A 713 -10.14 9.68 -0.29
C LYS A 713 -10.76 8.92 -1.48
N ILE A 714 -12.04 8.53 -1.40
CA ILE A 714 -12.74 7.84 -2.51
C ILE A 714 -12.81 8.74 -3.75
N ASN A 715 -13.22 10.00 -3.57
CA ASN A 715 -13.23 11.02 -4.62
C ASN A 715 -11.81 11.27 -5.19
N GLU A 716 -10.79 11.29 -4.34
CA GLU A 716 -9.38 11.41 -4.77
C GLU A 716 -8.91 10.23 -5.62
N ALA A 717 -9.29 8.99 -5.29
CA ALA A 717 -8.94 7.80 -6.07
C ALA A 717 -9.54 7.85 -7.50
N VAL A 718 -10.80 8.28 -7.64
CA VAL A 718 -11.42 8.50 -8.97
C VAL A 718 -10.75 9.65 -9.72
N PHE A 719 -10.37 10.72 -9.02
CA PHE A 719 -9.66 11.86 -9.61
C PHE A 719 -8.29 11.46 -10.20
N TYR A 720 -7.46 10.69 -9.48
CA TYR A 720 -6.20 10.19 -10.05
C TYR A 720 -6.45 9.27 -11.27
N GLY A 721 -7.54 8.51 -11.26
CA GLY A 721 -7.95 7.68 -12.39
C GLY A 721 -8.36 8.42 -13.68
N VAL A 722 -8.62 9.74 -13.62
CA VAL A 722 -8.89 10.59 -14.80
C VAL A 722 -7.72 11.52 -15.17
N LEU A 723 -6.57 11.44 -14.48
CA LEU A 723 -5.39 12.20 -14.86
C LEU A 723 -4.64 11.52 -16.02
N PRO A 724 -4.06 12.28 -16.98
CA PRO A 724 -3.33 11.71 -18.10
C PRO A 724 -2.12 10.88 -17.64
N TYR A 725 -1.99 9.64 -18.13
CA TYR A 725 -0.88 8.75 -17.75
C TYR A 725 -0.28 8.01 -18.97
N ALA A 726 1.03 8.15 -19.18
CA ALA A 726 1.78 7.53 -20.26
C ALA A 726 1.16 7.74 -21.66
N HIS A 727 0.39 6.77 -22.17
CA HIS A 727 -0.33 6.85 -23.44
C HIS A 727 -1.82 7.20 -23.27
N GLU A 728 -2.40 6.97 -22.09
CA GLU A 728 -3.79 7.26 -21.74
C GLU A 728 -3.97 8.76 -21.47
N ARG A 729 -4.17 9.53 -22.54
CA ARG A 729 -4.33 11.00 -22.48
C ARG A 729 -5.51 11.47 -21.64
N ASN A 730 -6.52 10.62 -21.45
CA ASN A 730 -7.76 10.94 -20.72
C ASN A 730 -7.82 10.26 -19.34
N GLY A 731 -6.75 9.54 -18.95
CA GLY A 731 -6.67 8.78 -17.70
C GLY A 731 -7.28 7.37 -17.77
N ILE A 732 -6.73 6.48 -16.94
CA ILE A 732 -6.97 5.02 -17.00
C ILE A 732 -8.43 4.59 -16.78
N LEU A 733 -9.26 5.41 -16.13
CA LEU A 733 -10.68 5.14 -15.89
C LEU A 733 -11.61 5.70 -16.97
N SER A 734 -11.12 6.54 -17.90
CA SER A 734 -11.95 7.25 -18.87
C SER A 734 -12.85 6.32 -19.71
N GLY A 735 -12.32 5.16 -20.13
CA GLY A 735 -13.10 4.15 -20.85
C GLY A 735 -14.24 3.57 -20.01
N VAL A 736 -13.99 3.21 -18.75
CA VAL A 736 -14.99 2.64 -17.83
C VAL A 736 -16.05 3.67 -17.46
N LEU A 737 -15.63 4.90 -17.10
CA LEU A 737 -16.55 5.99 -16.75
C LEU A 737 -17.50 6.38 -17.90
N ASN A 738 -17.07 6.19 -19.15
CA ASN A 738 -17.86 6.52 -20.34
C ASN A 738 -18.63 5.33 -20.97
N SER A 739 -18.55 4.13 -20.40
CA SER A 739 -19.21 2.94 -20.96
C SER A 739 -19.94 2.05 -19.94
N HIS A 740 -19.47 2.00 -18.68
CA HIS A 740 -20.03 1.09 -17.68
C HIS A 740 -21.39 1.59 -17.17
N PRO A 741 -22.46 0.77 -17.16
CA PRO A 741 -23.82 1.24 -16.83
C PRO A 741 -23.97 1.90 -15.46
N VAL A 742 -23.22 1.45 -14.45
CA VAL A 742 -23.22 2.08 -13.12
C VAL A 742 -22.62 3.48 -13.16
N ALA A 743 -21.59 3.72 -13.99
CA ALA A 743 -21.01 5.05 -14.15
C ALA A 743 -21.98 5.98 -14.90
N LEU A 744 -22.50 5.54 -16.04
CA LEU A 744 -23.45 6.31 -16.86
C LEU A 744 -24.72 6.73 -16.09
N LYS A 745 -25.24 5.88 -15.20
CA LYS A 745 -26.42 6.20 -14.36
C LYS A 745 -26.07 7.08 -13.15
N ASN A 746 -24.96 6.82 -12.46
CA ASN A 746 -24.77 7.29 -11.07
C ASN A 746 -23.61 8.28 -10.88
N LEU A 747 -22.72 8.50 -11.86
CA LEU A 747 -21.56 9.37 -11.69
C LEU A 747 -21.97 10.82 -11.39
N ILE A 748 -22.85 11.40 -12.20
CA ILE A 748 -23.26 12.80 -12.03
C ILE A 748 -24.00 13.03 -10.70
N PRO A 749 -25.02 12.23 -10.31
CA PRO A 749 -25.65 12.35 -8.99
C PRO A 749 -24.68 12.16 -7.81
N ALA A 750 -23.73 11.22 -7.88
CA ALA A 750 -22.75 11.02 -6.82
C ALA A 750 -21.82 12.23 -6.67
N MET A 751 -21.37 12.81 -7.79
CA MET A 751 -20.51 13.99 -7.80
C MET A 751 -21.22 15.24 -7.28
N THR A 752 -22.46 15.52 -7.72
CA THR A 752 -23.22 16.70 -7.28
C THR A 752 -23.64 16.59 -5.81
N HIS A 753 -24.10 15.42 -5.36
CA HIS A 753 -24.45 15.18 -3.96
C HIS A 753 -23.24 15.33 -3.03
N PHE A 754 -22.09 14.73 -3.38
CA PHE A 754 -20.89 14.85 -2.54
C PHE A 754 -20.31 16.28 -2.52
N TYR A 755 -20.44 17.04 -3.61
CA TYR A 755 -20.09 18.47 -3.67
C TYR A 755 -20.89 19.32 -2.65
N ILE A 756 -22.16 18.97 -2.41
CA ILE A 756 -22.99 19.57 -1.36
C ILE A 756 -22.54 19.10 0.03
N GLU A 757 -22.40 17.79 0.23
CA GLU A 757 -22.10 17.19 1.54
C GLU A 757 -20.78 17.69 2.14
N VAL A 758 -19.74 17.88 1.30
CA VAL A 758 -18.42 18.32 1.75
C VAL A 758 -18.38 19.78 2.24
N GLU A 759 -19.47 20.56 2.12
CA GLU A 759 -19.56 21.89 2.77
C GLU A 759 -19.53 21.79 4.30
N GLN A 760 -20.02 20.69 4.89
CA GLN A 760 -20.20 20.55 6.35
C GLN A 760 -19.59 19.24 6.90
N THR A 761 -18.25 19.14 6.89
CA THR A 761 -17.51 17.97 7.43
C THR A 761 -17.37 17.95 8.96
N GLY A 762 -17.55 19.10 9.63
CA GLY A 762 -17.42 19.24 11.09
C GLY A 762 -15.98 19.34 11.62
N ALA A 763 -14.98 19.39 10.73
CA ALA A 763 -13.56 19.44 11.10
C ALA A 763 -13.02 20.88 11.22
N SER A 764 -11.94 21.08 11.98
CA SER A 764 -11.25 22.38 12.06
C SER A 764 -10.55 22.80 10.75
N SER A 765 -10.26 21.84 9.87
CA SER A 765 -9.67 22.03 8.53
C SER A 765 -10.71 22.15 7.39
N GLN A 766 -12.00 21.94 7.70
CA GLN A 766 -13.13 21.86 6.76
C GLN A 766 -13.11 22.89 5.62
N PHE A 767 -12.74 24.13 5.95
CA PHE A 767 -12.69 25.25 5.00
C PHE A 767 -11.76 24.98 3.80
N TYR A 768 -10.59 24.37 4.02
CA TYR A 768 -9.64 24.07 2.95
C TYR A 768 -9.89 22.70 2.31
N ASP A 769 -10.35 21.73 3.10
CA ASP A 769 -10.59 20.36 2.63
C ASP A 769 -11.71 20.30 1.57
N LYS A 770 -12.78 21.11 1.73
CA LYS A 770 -13.88 21.17 0.76
C LYS A 770 -13.40 21.59 -0.63
N PHE A 771 -12.49 22.56 -0.70
CA PHE A 771 -11.97 23.09 -1.97
C PHE A 771 -11.16 22.04 -2.73
N ASN A 772 -10.35 21.23 -2.03
CA ASN A 772 -9.63 20.11 -2.63
C ASN A 772 -10.58 19.04 -3.19
N ALA A 773 -11.62 18.66 -2.42
CA ALA A 773 -12.62 17.70 -2.88
C ALA A 773 -13.42 18.21 -4.09
N ARG A 774 -13.82 19.49 -4.09
CA ARG A 774 -14.56 20.12 -5.21
C ARG A 774 -13.73 20.28 -6.47
N ARG A 775 -12.45 20.60 -6.34
CA ARG A 775 -11.48 20.58 -7.46
C ARG A 775 -11.39 19.19 -8.08
N ASN A 776 -11.28 18.14 -7.26
CA ASN A 776 -11.25 16.75 -7.74
C ASN A 776 -12.53 16.41 -8.53
N ILE A 777 -13.71 16.77 -7.99
CA ILE A 777 -15.01 16.59 -8.65
C ILE A 777 -15.06 17.33 -10.00
N ALA A 778 -14.63 18.59 -10.06
CA ALA A 778 -14.63 19.38 -11.31
C ALA A 778 -13.77 18.75 -12.41
N TYR A 779 -12.64 18.12 -12.07
CA TYR A 779 -11.81 17.37 -13.02
C TYR A 779 -12.48 16.07 -13.48
N ILE A 780 -13.14 15.33 -12.58
CA ILE A 780 -13.89 14.10 -12.92
C ILE A 780 -15.05 14.42 -13.87
N LEU A 781 -15.86 15.43 -13.55
CA LEU A 781 -16.97 15.90 -14.38
C LEU A 781 -16.50 16.35 -15.76
N LYS A 782 -15.38 17.09 -15.82
CA LYS A 782 -14.77 17.50 -17.09
C LYS A 782 -14.27 16.31 -17.93
N ALA A 783 -13.69 15.28 -17.31
CA ALA A 783 -13.16 14.11 -18.01
C ALA A 783 -14.22 13.19 -18.65
N VAL A 784 -15.51 13.42 -18.34
CA VAL A 784 -16.65 12.73 -18.96
C VAL A 784 -17.58 13.65 -19.75
N TRP A 785 -17.29 14.95 -19.80
CA TRP A 785 -18.25 15.96 -20.28
C TRP A 785 -18.67 15.81 -21.74
N ASP A 786 -17.77 15.35 -22.61
CA ASP A 786 -18.05 15.16 -24.04
C ASP A 786 -19.14 14.09 -24.30
N ASN A 787 -19.36 13.17 -23.35
CA ASN A 787 -20.32 12.08 -23.47
C ASN A 787 -21.77 12.56 -23.23
N PRO A 788 -22.68 12.44 -24.21
CA PRO A 788 -24.06 12.94 -24.09
C PRO A 788 -24.87 12.24 -22.99
N VAL A 789 -24.55 10.98 -22.64
CA VAL A 789 -25.30 10.24 -21.61
C VAL A 789 -25.08 10.83 -20.22
N HIS A 790 -23.87 11.33 -19.93
CA HIS A 790 -23.60 12.05 -18.68
C HIS A 790 -24.32 13.41 -18.64
N ARG A 791 -24.48 14.08 -19.79
CA ARG A 791 -25.25 15.33 -19.87
C ARG A 791 -26.77 15.09 -19.75
N GLU A 792 -27.30 13.97 -20.25
CA GLU A 792 -28.67 13.52 -19.97
C GLU A 792 -28.90 13.16 -18.49
N ALA A 793 -27.90 12.55 -17.83
CA ALA A 793 -27.92 12.31 -16.39
C ALA A 793 -27.95 13.63 -15.60
N LEU A 794 -27.18 14.65 -16.01
CA LEU A 794 -27.23 15.99 -15.42
C LEU A 794 -28.61 16.65 -15.55
N ASN A 795 -29.18 16.64 -16.76
CA ASN A 795 -30.54 17.12 -17.02
C ASN A 795 -31.63 16.32 -16.27
N THR A 796 -31.30 15.15 -15.74
CA THR A 796 -32.20 14.35 -14.90
C THR A 796 -32.03 14.66 -13.42
N GLU A 797 -30.80 14.83 -12.92
CA GLU A 797 -30.55 15.30 -11.56
C GLU A 797 -31.13 16.72 -11.32
N ALA A 798 -31.06 17.59 -12.33
CA ALA A 798 -31.64 18.93 -12.29
C ALA A 798 -33.17 19.00 -12.15
N LYS A 799 -33.87 17.86 -12.26
CA LYS A 799 -35.31 17.77 -11.95
C LYS A 799 -35.57 17.76 -10.44
N ASP A 800 -34.57 17.37 -9.63
CA ASP A 800 -34.56 17.63 -8.18
C ASP A 800 -34.11 19.09 -7.94
N VAL A 801 -35.08 20.00 -8.09
CA VAL A 801 -34.81 21.44 -8.01
C VAL A 801 -34.20 21.81 -6.65
N GLU A 802 -34.59 21.19 -5.53
CA GLU A 802 -34.06 21.54 -4.21
C GLU A 802 -32.57 21.17 -4.07
N LYS A 803 -32.18 19.94 -4.43
CA LYS A 803 -30.76 19.55 -4.39
C LYS A 803 -29.94 20.33 -5.41
N PHE A 804 -30.42 20.49 -6.63
CA PHE A 804 -29.65 21.11 -7.70
C PHE A 804 -29.44 22.62 -7.48
N VAL A 805 -30.47 23.33 -7.00
CA VAL A 805 -30.35 24.72 -6.56
C VAL A 805 -29.32 24.86 -5.42
N ARG A 806 -29.25 23.90 -4.50
CA ARG A 806 -28.24 23.89 -3.44
C ARG A 806 -26.81 23.63 -3.97
N PHE A 807 -26.64 22.73 -4.94
CA PHE A 807 -25.37 22.55 -5.64
C PHE A 807 -24.92 23.84 -6.33
N VAL A 808 -25.81 24.48 -7.10
CA VAL A 808 -25.53 25.75 -7.81
C VAL A 808 -25.19 26.88 -6.85
N ASN A 809 -25.93 27.02 -5.74
CA ASN A 809 -25.64 28.00 -4.68
C ASN A 809 -24.20 27.88 -4.14
N LEU A 810 -23.76 26.65 -3.85
CA LEU A 810 -22.42 26.40 -3.31
C LEU A 810 -21.33 26.64 -4.37
N MET A 811 -21.59 26.30 -5.64
CA MET A 811 -20.69 26.61 -6.75
C MET A 811 -20.53 28.13 -6.97
N ILE A 812 -21.62 28.91 -6.88
CA ILE A 812 -21.57 30.38 -6.97
C ILE A 812 -20.79 30.99 -5.81
N ASN A 813 -21.00 30.50 -4.58
CA ASN A 813 -20.25 30.95 -3.40
C ASN A 813 -18.74 30.69 -3.55
N ASP A 814 -18.37 29.50 -4.04
CA ASP A 814 -16.97 29.14 -4.27
C ASP A 814 -16.34 29.98 -5.41
N VAL A 815 -17.05 30.28 -6.49
CA VAL A 815 -16.56 31.22 -7.53
C VAL A 815 -16.30 32.60 -6.94
N THR A 816 -17.27 33.20 -6.23
CA THR A 816 -17.12 34.52 -5.60
C THR A 816 -15.88 34.58 -4.71
N TYR A 817 -15.70 33.57 -3.84
CA TYR A 817 -14.58 33.53 -2.91
C TYR A 817 -13.22 33.35 -3.61
N LEU A 818 -13.09 32.33 -4.47
CA LEU A 818 -11.83 32.00 -5.13
C LEU A 818 -11.35 33.11 -6.09
N MET A 819 -12.28 33.84 -6.69
CA MET A 819 -11.98 34.98 -7.55
C MET A 819 -11.49 36.20 -6.76
N ASP A 820 -12.12 36.54 -5.64
CA ASP A 820 -11.74 37.71 -4.85
C ASP A 820 -10.37 37.50 -4.17
N GLU A 821 -10.13 36.33 -3.58
CA GLU A 821 -8.85 35.99 -2.96
C GLU A 821 -7.70 35.92 -3.99
N SER A 822 -7.91 35.27 -5.13
CA SER A 822 -6.85 35.18 -6.16
C SER A 822 -6.46 36.55 -6.70
N LEU A 823 -7.42 37.44 -6.96
CA LEU A 823 -7.14 38.82 -7.37
C LEU A 823 -6.54 39.66 -6.23
N SER A 824 -6.96 39.46 -4.98
CA SER A 824 -6.40 40.10 -3.79
C SER A 824 -4.92 39.74 -3.59
N GLU A 825 -4.59 38.45 -3.55
CA GLU A 825 -3.21 37.98 -3.38
C GLU A 825 -2.32 38.39 -4.57
N LEU A 826 -2.81 38.29 -5.81
CA LEU A 826 -2.07 38.77 -6.98
C LEU A 826 -1.82 40.29 -6.92
N THR A 827 -2.78 41.08 -6.43
CA THR A 827 -2.60 42.54 -6.22
C THR A 827 -1.54 42.82 -5.15
N GLN A 828 -1.53 42.05 -4.05
CA GLN A 828 -0.49 42.16 -3.02
C GLN A 828 0.89 41.74 -3.55
N ILE A 829 0.97 40.68 -4.36
CA ILE A 829 2.19 40.26 -5.09
C ILE A 829 2.69 41.38 -6.01
N HIS A 830 1.81 42.00 -6.81
CA HIS A 830 2.18 43.11 -7.69
C HIS A 830 2.73 44.30 -6.90
N ASN A 831 2.06 44.71 -5.82
CA ASN A 831 2.49 45.82 -4.97
C ASN A 831 3.86 45.56 -4.31
N LEU A 832 4.12 44.34 -3.84
CA LEU A 832 5.43 43.95 -3.30
C LEU A 832 6.51 43.90 -4.41
N GLN A 833 6.19 43.33 -5.57
CA GLN A 833 7.10 43.28 -6.72
C GLN A 833 7.42 44.67 -7.31
N ALA A 834 6.55 45.66 -7.11
CA ALA A 834 6.76 47.07 -7.43
C ALA A 834 7.58 47.79 -6.36
N GLU A 835 7.32 47.59 -5.06
CA GLU A 835 8.15 48.11 -3.96
C GLU A 835 9.62 47.62 -4.10
N MET A 836 9.81 46.37 -4.52
CA MET A 836 11.11 45.77 -4.80
C MET A 836 11.73 46.18 -6.14
N ALA A 837 11.01 46.90 -7.02
CA ALA A 837 11.52 47.32 -8.32
C ALA A 837 12.35 48.62 -8.26
N ASP A 838 12.04 49.53 -7.33
CA ASP A 838 12.91 50.67 -7.04
C ASP A 838 14.12 50.21 -6.23
N GLN A 839 15.18 49.80 -6.92
CA GLN A 839 16.41 49.31 -6.30
C GLN A 839 17.09 50.36 -5.39
N ALA A 840 16.88 51.65 -5.61
CA ALA A 840 17.48 52.70 -4.79
C ALA A 840 16.71 52.85 -3.45
N ALA A 841 15.39 53.00 -3.51
CA ALA A 841 14.55 53.03 -2.31
C ALA A 841 14.59 51.70 -1.55
N TRP A 842 14.65 50.56 -2.26
CA TRP A 842 14.74 49.23 -1.65
C TRP A 842 16.02 49.06 -0.84
N GLN A 843 17.19 49.37 -1.40
CA GLN A 843 18.45 49.22 -0.67
C GLN A 843 18.55 50.16 0.54
N ALA A 844 17.88 51.33 0.50
CA ALA A 844 17.75 52.24 1.63
C ALA A 844 16.84 51.72 2.76
N ARG A 845 16.01 50.69 2.53
CA ARG A 845 15.22 50.04 3.60
C ARG A 845 16.10 49.11 4.48
N PRO A 846 15.85 49.04 5.80
CA PRO A 846 16.53 48.11 6.70
C PRO A 846 16.47 46.66 6.22
N ALA A 847 17.58 45.92 6.35
CA ALA A 847 17.69 44.54 5.86
C ALA A 847 16.66 43.57 6.50
N GLN A 848 16.20 43.85 7.73
CA GLN A 848 15.15 43.06 8.38
C GLN A 848 13.78 43.25 7.70
N TYR A 849 13.39 44.49 7.40
CA TYR A 849 12.15 44.80 6.68
C TYR A 849 12.14 44.17 5.29
N ARG A 850 13.27 44.23 4.56
CA ARG A 850 13.39 43.58 3.25
C ARG A 850 13.18 42.08 3.30
N ARG A 851 13.82 41.39 4.25
CA ARG A 851 13.64 39.94 4.47
C ARG A 851 12.21 39.57 4.85
N GLU A 852 11.54 40.40 5.66
CA GLU A 852 10.14 40.20 6.03
C GLU A 852 9.24 40.27 4.80
N ARG A 853 9.35 41.33 3.99
CA ARG A 853 8.58 41.51 2.74
C ARG A 853 8.91 40.44 1.68
N GLU A 854 10.17 40.05 1.55
CA GLU A 854 10.61 38.94 0.67
C GLU A 854 9.99 37.60 1.09
N ASN A 855 9.85 37.35 2.40
CA ASN A 855 9.15 36.19 2.93
C ASN A 855 7.63 36.28 2.74
N THR A 856 7.02 37.46 2.91
CA THR A 856 5.59 37.69 2.62
C THR A 856 5.28 37.40 1.15
N LEU A 857 6.10 37.91 0.23
CA LEU A 857 5.98 37.65 -1.21
C LEU A 857 6.05 36.14 -1.48
N ARG A 858 7.08 35.45 -0.97
CA ARG A 858 7.26 33.99 -1.10
C ARG A 858 6.10 33.16 -0.50
N GLY A 859 5.32 33.73 0.43
CA GLY A 859 4.09 33.15 0.95
C GLY A 859 2.93 33.30 -0.03
N LEU A 860 2.59 34.55 -0.37
CA LEU A 860 1.50 34.89 -1.30
C LEU A 860 1.66 34.20 -2.67
N GLU A 861 2.87 34.16 -3.21
CA GLU A 861 3.16 33.52 -4.50
C GLU A 861 2.80 32.02 -4.54
N ARG A 862 2.73 31.34 -3.38
CA ARG A 862 2.31 29.94 -3.26
C ARG A 862 0.79 29.81 -3.20
N HIS A 863 0.14 30.66 -2.42
CA HIS A 863 -1.30 30.63 -2.22
C HIS A 863 -2.07 31.01 -3.49
N ALA A 864 -1.63 32.07 -4.17
CA ALA A 864 -2.31 32.63 -5.35
C ALA A 864 -2.44 31.61 -6.48
N SER A 865 -1.44 30.73 -6.67
CA SER A 865 -1.46 29.67 -7.68
C SER A 865 -2.51 28.59 -7.36
N GLY A 866 -2.76 28.34 -6.06
CA GLY A 866 -3.83 27.47 -5.58
C GLY A 866 -5.22 28.04 -5.91
N TYR A 867 -5.56 29.20 -5.33
CA TYR A 867 -6.88 29.82 -5.53
C TYR A 867 -7.19 30.06 -7.02
N THR A 868 -6.20 30.52 -7.80
CA THR A 868 -6.34 30.70 -9.26
C THR A 868 -6.68 29.41 -9.99
N THR A 869 -5.99 28.31 -9.66
CA THR A 869 -6.23 27.00 -10.29
C THR A 869 -7.64 26.48 -9.98
N LEU A 870 -8.09 26.66 -8.73
CA LEU A 870 -9.43 26.24 -8.32
C LEU A 870 -10.52 27.14 -8.92
N GLY A 871 -10.38 28.47 -8.85
CA GLY A 871 -11.33 29.42 -9.45
C GLY A 871 -11.54 29.17 -10.94
N LYS A 872 -10.46 28.94 -11.70
CA LYS A 872 -10.52 28.51 -13.10
C LYS A 872 -11.32 27.22 -13.29
N SER A 873 -11.15 26.22 -12.42
CA SER A 873 -11.89 24.96 -12.52
C SER A 873 -13.39 25.13 -12.21
N THR A 874 -13.74 25.96 -11.22
CA THR A 874 -15.14 26.21 -10.81
C THR A 874 -15.88 27.09 -11.83
N VAL A 875 -15.25 28.13 -12.38
CA VAL A 875 -15.84 28.96 -13.45
C VAL A 875 -16.02 28.15 -14.74
N GLY A 876 -15.07 27.26 -15.07
CA GLY A 876 -15.23 26.31 -16.17
C GLY A 876 -16.44 25.38 -15.97
N LEU A 877 -16.64 24.86 -14.76
CA LEU A 877 -17.79 24.02 -14.43
C LEU A 877 -19.12 24.78 -14.53
N LEU A 878 -19.17 26.02 -14.05
CA LEU A 878 -20.34 26.91 -14.18
C LEU A 878 -20.69 27.19 -15.66
N ARG A 879 -19.68 27.49 -16.49
CA ARG A 879 -19.83 27.67 -17.94
C ARG A 879 -20.43 26.43 -18.61
N ASP A 880 -19.92 25.25 -18.26
CA ASP A 880 -20.36 24.01 -18.88
C ASP A 880 -21.79 23.62 -18.42
N PHE A 881 -22.11 23.78 -17.14
CA PHE A 881 -23.46 23.51 -16.60
C PHE A 881 -24.53 24.50 -17.12
N THR A 882 -24.19 25.78 -17.27
CA THR A 882 -25.14 26.79 -17.78
C THR A 882 -25.43 26.64 -19.27
N ALA A 883 -24.54 25.99 -20.04
CA ALA A 883 -24.79 25.65 -21.44
C ALA A 883 -25.80 24.50 -21.59
N GLU A 884 -25.77 23.52 -20.68
CA GLU A 884 -26.59 22.30 -20.75
C GLU A 884 -27.95 22.46 -20.06
N THR A 885 -28.02 23.10 -18.88
CA THR A 885 -29.24 23.12 -18.05
C THR A 885 -29.54 24.51 -17.46
N LYS A 886 -30.36 25.32 -18.15
CA LYS A 886 -30.62 26.73 -17.75
C LYS A 886 -31.56 26.89 -16.54
N ALA A 887 -32.64 26.11 -16.47
CA ALA A 887 -33.77 26.38 -15.56
C ALA A 887 -33.41 26.51 -14.06
N PRO A 888 -32.53 25.69 -13.46
CA PRO A 888 -32.16 25.84 -12.05
C PRO A 888 -31.42 27.14 -11.73
N PHE A 889 -30.73 27.74 -12.71
CA PHE A 889 -30.06 29.04 -12.55
C PHE A 889 -31.06 30.21 -12.58
N MET A 890 -32.25 30.01 -13.16
CA MET A 890 -33.32 31.02 -13.25
C MET A 890 -34.23 31.05 -12.02
N MET A 891 -33.98 30.20 -11.03
CA MET A 891 -34.73 30.19 -9.77
C MET A 891 -34.51 31.51 -9.00
N PRO A 892 -35.55 32.12 -8.39
CA PRO A 892 -35.43 33.42 -7.73
C PRO A 892 -34.37 33.50 -6.63
N GLU A 893 -34.04 32.38 -5.98
CA GLU A 893 -33.02 32.36 -4.91
C GLU A 893 -31.59 32.29 -5.45
N ILE A 894 -31.42 32.12 -6.76
CA ILE A 894 -30.15 31.95 -7.47
C ILE A 894 -29.89 33.08 -8.47
N VAL A 895 -30.89 33.47 -9.27
CA VAL A 895 -30.68 34.28 -10.48
C VAL A 895 -30.04 35.64 -10.19
N ASP A 896 -30.52 36.36 -9.16
CA ASP A 896 -29.96 37.65 -8.74
C ASP A 896 -28.54 37.52 -8.16
N ARG A 897 -28.26 36.40 -7.47
CA ARG A 897 -26.94 36.10 -6.89
C ARG A 897 -25.93 35.62 -7.93
N LEU A 898 -26.40 34.96 -8.99
CA LEU A 898 -25.62 34.60 -10.17
C LEU A 898 -25.26 35.86 -10.97
N ALA A 899 -26.24 36.74 -11.22
CA ALA A 899 -26.02 38.02 -11.90
C ALA A 899 -24.96 38.87 -11.19
N GLY A 900 -25.19 39.26 -9.93
CA GLY A 900 -24.23 40.09 -9.18
C GLY A 900 -22.85 39.45 -8.99
N MET A 901 -22.75 38.11 -8.97
CA MET A 901 -21.45 37.41 -8.98
C MET A 901 -20.75 37.52 -10.35
N LEU A 902 -21.48 37.34 -11.46
CA LEU A 902 -20.92 37.49 -12.80
C LEU A 902 -20.51 38.95 -13.06
N ASP A 903 -21.35 39.91 -12.68
CA ASP A 903 -21.09 41.35 -12.85
C ASP A 903 -19.88 41.80 -12.01
N TYR A 904 -19.77 41.32 -10.75
CA TYR A 904 -18.56 41.53 -9.93
C TYR A 904 -17.29 41.00 -10.61
N ASN A 905 -17.35 39.79 -11.16
CA ASN A 905 -16.21 39.18 -11.84
C ASN A 905 -15.90 39.85 -13.18
N LEU A 906 -16.92 40.34 -13.89
CA LEU A 906 -16.76 41.12 -15.12
C LEU A 906 -16.06 42.46 -14.83
N GLU A 907 -16.52 43.22 -13.82
CA GLU A 907 -15.85 44.45 -13.37
C GLU A 907 -14.41 44.19 -12.90
N ALA A 908 -14.18 43.10 -12.16
CA ALA A 908 -12.84 42.75 -11.71
C ALA A 908 -11.89 42.44 -12.88
N LEU A 909 -12.35 41.73 -13.91
CA LEU A 909 -11.55 41.32 -15.08
C LEU A 909 -11.38 42.42 -16.13
N VAL A 910 -12.39 43.26 -16.37
CA VAL A 910 -12.33 44.32 -17.41
C VAL A 910 -12.07 45.72 -16.84
N GLY A 911 -12.23 45.94 -15.54
CA GLY A 911 -11.92 47.19 -14.85
C GLY A 911 -10.42 47.39 -14.57
N PRO A 912 -10.06 48.40 -13.75
CA PRO A 912 -8.66 48.69 -13.39
C PRO A 912 -8.01 47.53 -12.63
N LYS A 913 -8.75 46.87 -11.72
CA LYS A 913 -8.27 45.74 -10.87
C LYS A 913 -7.39 44.75 -11.62
N CYS A 914 -7.87 44.16 -12.73
CA CYS A 914 -7.07 43.24 -13.56
C CYS A 914 -6.29 43.93 -14.70
N SER A 915 -6.61 45.17 -15.07
CA SER A 915 -5.91 45.89 -16.16
C SER A 915 -4.54 46.45 -15.73
N GLU A 916 -4.42 46.82 -14.46
CA GLU A 916 -3.20 47.36 -13.85
C GLU A 916 -2.31 46.23 -13.30
N LEU A 917 -2.93 45.11 -12.93
CA LEU A 917 -2.30 43.92 -12.36
C LEU A 917 -1.27 43.27 -13.29
N LYS A 918 0.00 43.65 -13.12
CA LYS A 918 1.15 43.15 -13.90
C LYS A 918 2.16 42.46 -12.98
N VAL A 919 1.85 41.22 -12.61
CA VAL A 919 2.81 40.36 -11.88
C VAL A 919 3.93 39.88 -12.80
N LYS A 920 5.15 39.76 -12.26
CA LYS A 920 6.28 39.11 -12.93
C LYS A 920 6.03 37.60 -12.99
N GLU A 921 6.39 36.99 -14.12
CA GLU A 921 6.23 35.55 -14.40
C GLU A 921 4.78 35.06 -14.16
N PRO A 922 3.76 35.60 -14.86
CA PRO A 922 2.35 35.31 -14.58
C PRO A 922 1.97 33.83 -14.70
N GLU A 923 2.71 33.06 -15.51
CA GLU A 923 2.56 31.61 -15.68
C GLU A 923 2.75 30.84 -14.37
N LYS A 924 3.60 31.33 -13.45
CA LYS A 924 3.88 30.76 -12.12
C LYS A 924 2.62 30.63 -11.25
N TYR A 925 1.65 31.52 -11.43
CA TYR A 925 0.41 31.55 -10.66
C TYR A 925 -0.76 30.87 -11.40
N ASN A 926 -0.52 30.28 -12.58
CA ASN A 926 -1.54 29.73 -13.47
C ASN A 926 -2.63 30.74 -13.91
N PHE A 927 -2.40 32.05 -13.72
CA PHE A 927 -3.40 33.09 -13.92
C PHE A 927 -3.56 33.46 -15.39
N ASN A 928 -4.65 32.99 -15.99
CA ASN A 928 -5.03 33.29 -17.37
C ASN A 928 -6.35 34.08 -17.41
N PRO A 929 -6.30 35.41 -17.19
CA PRO A 929 -7.50 36.25 -17.16
C PRO A 929 -8.21 36.32 -18.51
N ARG A 930 -7.55 35.99 -19.62
CA ARG A 930 -8.18 35.90 -20.95
C ARG A 930 -9.14 34.72 -21.01
N HIS A 931 -8.66 33.52 -20.65
CA HIS A 931 -9.50 32.31 -20.59
C HIS A 931 -10.66 32.51 -19.62
N LEU A 932 -10.37 33.06 -18.44
CA LEU A 932 -11.34 33.32 -17.38
C LEU A 932 -12.44 34.32 -17.81
N LEU A 933 -12.06 35.40 -18.50
CA LEU A 933 -13.02 36.32 -19.13
C LEU A 933 -13.83 35.62 -20.24
N SER A 934 -13.23 34.75 -21.05
CA SER A 934 -13.95 34.02 -22.10
C SER A 934 -15.00 33.08 -21.53
N ASP A 935 -14.70 32.42 -20.40
CA ASP A 935 -15.65 31.56 -19.67
C ASP A 935 -16.79 32.39 -19.07
N ILE A 936 -16.51 33.51 -18.40
CA ILE A 936 -17.51 34.42 -17.85
C ILE A 936 -18.43 34.97 -18.95
N LEU A 937 -17.87 35.44 -20.07
CA LEU A 937 -18.65 35.91 -21.22
C LEU A 937 -19.49 34.80 -21.85
N GLN A 938 -19.01 33.55 -21.84
CA GLN A 938 -19.80 32.40 -22.25
C GLN A 938 -20.99 32.14 -21.31
N VAL A 939 -20.87 32.35 -20.00
CA VAL A 939 -22.02 32.22 -19.08
C VAL A 939 -23.12 33.23 -19.42
N TYR A 940 -22.77 34.50 -19.70
CA TYR A 940 -23.76 35.48 -20.17
C TYR A 940 -24.42 35.06 -21.50
N LEU A 941 -23.65 34.52 -22.45
CA LEU A 941 -24.19 34.01 -23.72
C LEU A 941 -25.08 32.78 -23.54
N ASN A 942 -24.75 31.89 -22.61
CA ASN A 942 -25.55 30.72 -22.28
C ASN A 942 -26.93 31.09 -21.74
N LEU A 943 -27.03 32.17 -20.94
CA LEU A 943 -28.24 32.56 -20.21
C LEU A 943 -28.97 33.78 -20.79
N GLY A 944 -28.38 34.49 -21.77
CA GLY A 944 -28.90 35.76 -22.28
C GLY A 944 -30.22 35.69 -23.06
N ASP A 945 -30.65 34.49 -23.44
CA ASP A 945 -31.98 34.26 -24.02
C ASP A 945 -33.10 34.27 -22.96
N GLN A 946 -32.78 34.14 -21.66
CA GLN A 946 -33.75 34.20 -20.56
C GLN A 946 -34.09 35.67 -20.22
N ASP A 947 -35.34 35.95 -19.84
CA ASP A 947 -35.78 37.30 -19.44
C ASP A 947 -35.55 37.55 -17.95
N GLU A 948 -35.65 36.50 -17.14
CA GLU A 948 -35.34 36.47 -15.71
C GLU A 948 -33.89 36.88 -15.46
N PHE A 949 -32.95 36.33 -16.24
CA PHE A 949 -31.52 36.68 -16.13
C PHE A 949 -31.25 38.13 -16.58
N ALA A 950 -31.90 38.61 -17.63
CA ALA A 950 -31.75 39.99 -18.08
C ALA A 950 -32.26 41.00 -17.02
N ARG A 951 -33.36 40.67 -16.32
CA ARG A 951 -33.84 41.42 -15.15
C ARG A 951 -32.89 41.35 -13.97
N ALA A 952 -32.35 40.18 -13.65
CA ALA A 952 -31.41 39.99 -12.54
C ALA A 952 -30.13 40.82 -12.71
N VAL A 953 -29.54 40.85 -13.91
CA VAL A 953 -28.37 41.70 -14.23
C VAL A 953 -28.74 43.18 -14.17
N ALA A 954 -29.92 43.58 -14.67
CA ALA A 954 -30.41 44.95 -14.55
C ALA A 954 -30.66 45.38 -13.08
N ASN A 955 -31.04 44.45 -12.21
CA ASN A 955 -31.31 44.70 -10.79
C ASN A 955 -30.03 44.86 -9.93
N ASP A 956 -28.83 44.53 -10.42
CA ASP A 956 -27.59 44.70 -9.65
C ASP A 956 -27.17 46.17 -9.53
N GLY A 957 -27.83 46.92 -8.64
CA GLY A 957 -27.47 48.31 -8.31
C GLY A 957 -26.08 48.49 -7.67
N ARG A 958 -25.27 47.43 -7.51
CA ARG A 958 -23.94 47.48 -6.91
C ARG A 958 -22.82 47.56 -7.95
N THR A 959 -22.85 46.73 -8.99
CA THR A 959 -21.76 46.62 -9.98
C THR A 959 -22.23 46.79 -11.43
N TYR A 960 -23.46 46.41 -11.80
CA TYR A 960 -23.96 46.58 -13.18
C TYR A 960 -23.86 48.04 -13.66
N LYS A 961 -23.23 48.21 -14.83
CA LYS A 961 -23.04 49.49 -15.56
C LYS A 961 -23.10 49.20 -17.06
N PRO A 962 -23.84 49.96 -17.89
CA PRO A 962 -23.91 49.72 -19.33
C PRO A 962 -22.53 49.76 -20.02
N GLU A 963 -21.63 50.63 -19.57
CA GLU A 963 -20.27 50.79 -20.09
C GLU A 963 -19.38 49.56 -19.83
N LEU A 964 -19.73 48.73 -18.84
CA LEU A 964 -19.00 47.51 -18.48
C LEU A 964 -19.05 46.49 -19.64
N PHE A 965 -20.23 46.31 -20.23
CA PHE A 965 -20.45 45.37 -21.32
C PHE A 965 -19.79 45.84 -22.62
N GLU A 966 -19.92 47.12 -22.99
CA GLU A 966 -19.21 47.67 -24.16
C GLU A 966 -17.67 47.62 -23.97
N THR A 967 -17.17 47.87 -22.75
CA THR A 967 -15.74 47.69 -22.42
C THR A 967 -15.30 46.24 -22.55
N ALA A 968 -16.13 45.29 -22.10
CA ALA A 968 -15.86 43.85 -22.22
C ALA A 968 -15.86 43.38 -23.67
N ILE A 969 -16.86 43.78 -24.47
CA ILE A 969 -16.97 43.50 -25.91
C ILE A 969 -15.76 44.09 -26.66
N ALA A 970 -15.41 45.36 -26.41
CA ALA A 970 -14.26 46.01 -27.04
C ALA A 970 -12.94 45.31 -26.69
N LYS A 971 -12.74 44.88 -25.45
CA LYS A 971 -11.57 44.10 -25.03
C LYS A 971 -11.55 42.71 -25.68
N ALA A 972 -12.68 41.99 -25.68
CA ALA A 972 -12.81 40.67 -26.27
C ALA A 972 -12.53 40.68 -27.78
N ARG A 973 -13.10 41.66 -28.52
CA ARG A 973 -12.82 41.89 -29.95
C ARG A 973 -11.34 42.17 -30.19
N LYS A 974 -10.74 43.09 -29.42
CA LYS A 974 -9.33 43.51 -29.56
C LYS A 974 -8.32 42.37 -29.38
N ILE A 975 -8.64 41.35 -28.60
CA ILE A 975 -7.76 40.18 -28.37
C ILE A 975 -8.26 38.89 -29.06
N ALA A 976 -9.25 39.00 -29.95
CA ALA A 976 -9.89 37.88 -30.67
C ALA A 976 -10.35 36.74 -29.73
N LEU A 977 -10.98 37.10 -28.60
CA LEU A 977 -11.35 36.15 -27.55
C LEU A 977 -12.54 35.26 -27.91
N LYS A 978 -13.46 35.82 -28.70
CA LYS A 978 -14.74 35.24 -29.14
C LYS A 978 -14.96 35.60 -30.61
N PRO A 979 -15.71 34.78 -31.39
CA PRO A 979 -16.08 35.13 -32.76
C PRO A 979 -17.04 36.31 -32.78
N GLU A 980 -17.04 37.08 -33.86
CA GLU A 980 -17.82 38.33 -33.97
C GLU A 980 -19.33 38.11 -33.77
N SER A 981 -19.87 36.97 -34.22
CA SER A 981 -21.26 36.58 -34.00
C SER A 981 -21.65 36.40 -32.51
N GLU A 982 -20.72 35.93 -31.67
CA GLU A 982 -20.94 35.86 -30.22
C GLU A 982 -20.82 37.25 -29.58
N LEU A 983 -19.98 38.14 -30.13
CA LEU A 983 -19.87 39.53 -29.67
C LEU A 983 -21.12 40.34 -30.03
N GLU A 984 -21.74 40.07 -31.19
CA GLU A 984 -23.04 40.63 -31.59
C GLU A 984 -24.18 40.13 -30.69
N GLN A 985 -24.21 38.83 -30.36
CA GLN A 985 -25.17 38.27 -29.38
C GLN A 985 -25.01 38.89 -27.99
N LEU A 986 -23.76 39.02 -27.50
CA LEU A 986 -23.48 39.66 -26.21
C LEU A 986 -23.89 41.14 -26.22
N ARG A 987 -23.74 41.84 -27.35
CA ARG A 987 -24.20 43.22 -27.50
C ARG A 987 -25.72 43.33 -27.50
N ALA A 988 -26.41 42.42 -28.18
CA ALA A 988 -27.88 42.36 -28.15
C ALA A 988 -28.40 42.08 -26.72
N PHE A 989 -27.73 41.21 -25.97
CA PHE A 989 -28.01 41.01 -24.54
C PHE A 989 -27.75 42.28 -23.71
N ALA A 990 -26.62 42.96 -23.91
CA ALA A 990 -26.31 44.21 -23.19
C ALA A 990 -27.35 45.31 -23.43
N VAL A 991 -27.87 45.43 -24.67
CA VAL A 991 -28.99 46.33 -25.01
C VAL A 991 -30.27 45.90 -24.30
N LYS A 992 -30.64 44.61 -24.37
CA LYS A 992 -31.81 44.04 -23.65
C LYS A 992 -31.75 44.36 -22.15
N VAL A 993 -30.59 44.22 -21.51
CA VAL A 993 -30.40 44.54 -20.09
C VAL A 993 -30.54 46.04 -19.83
N ALA A 994 -29.98 46.90 -20.68
CA ALA A 994 -30.11 48.36 -20.53
C ALA A 994 -31.57 48.85 -20.71
N GLU A 995 -32.30 48.30 -21.68
CA GLU A 995 -33.75 48.54 -21.86
C GLU A 995 -34.56 48.02 -20.65
N THR A 996 -34.17 46.86 -20.12
CA THR A 996 -34.79 46.27 -18.92
C THR A 996 -34.53 47.14 -17.69
N LYS A 997 -33.32 47.67 -17.51
CA LYS A 997 -32.98 48.59 -16.41
C LYS A 997 -33.72 49.91 -16.54
N ALA A 998 -33.74 50.52 -17.72
CA ALA A 998 -34.54 51.71 -17.99
C ALA A 998 -36.04 51.51 -17.74
N THR A 999 -36.55 50.27 -17.82
CA THR A 999 -37.92 49.92 -17.45
C THR A 999 -38.07 49.76 -15.93
N ILE A 1000 -37.14 49.08 -15.26
CA ILE A 1000 -37.09 48.93 -13.79
C ILE A 1000 -37.00 50.30 -13.11
N ASP A 1001 -36.13 51.20 -13.56
CA ASP A 1001 -35.97 52.56 -13.01
C ASP A 1001 -37.25 53.41 -13.16
N GLN A 1002 -38.11 53.09 -14.14
CA GLN A 1002 -39.44 53.71 -14.29
C GLN A 1002 -40.54 53.06 -13.42
N GLU A 1003 -40.28 51.88 -12.85
CA GLU A 1003 -41.16 51.20 -11.88
C GLU A 1003 -40.72 51.40 -10.42
N GLU A 1004 -39.43 51.62 -10.15
CA GLU A 1004 -38.86 51.77 -8.80
C GLU A 1004 -39.02 53.17 -8.18
N ASP A 1005 -39.57 54.15 -8.91
CA ASP A 1005 -39.85 55.52 -8.44
C ASP A 1005 -41.06 55.60 -7.45
N LEU A 1006 -41.20 54.58 -6.60
CA LEU A 1006 -42.25 54.32 -5.61
C LEU A 1006 -41.74 54.62 -4.19
N GLY A 1007 -41.41 55.89 -3.93
CA GLY A 1007 -40.71 56.33 -2.70
C GLY A 1007 -41.34 55.93 -1.35
N GLU A 1008 -40.47 55.84 -0.32
CA GLU A 1008 -40.72 55.47 1.09
C GLU A 1008 -41.76 54.35 1.34
N ILE A 1009 -41.23 53.17 1.66
CA ILE A 1009 -41.96 51.95 2.03
C ILE A 1009 -41.93 51.80 3.56
N PRO A 1010 -43.04 51.46 4.23
CA PRO A 1010 -43.06 51.18 5.67
C PRO A 1010 -42.09 50.07 6.07
N GLU A 1011 -41.34 50.26 7.17
CA GLU A 1011 -40.34 49.29 7.66
C GLU A 1011 -40.93 47.89 7.91
N GLU A 1012 -42.21 47.82 8.32
CA GLU A 1012 -42.94 46.56 8.53
C GLU A 1012 -43.20 45.72 7.25
N PHE A 1013 -42.97 46.29 6.06
CA PHE A 1013 -43.06 45.60 4.77
C PHE A 1013 -41.69 45.27 4.16
N LEU A 1014 -40.59 45.69 4.81
CA LEU A 1014 -39.23 45.44 4.34
C LEU A 1014 -38.68 44.13 4.89
N ASP A 1015 -37.92 43.43 4.06
CA ASP A 1015 -37.19 42.23 4.45
C ASP A 1015 -36.06 42.59 5.45
N PRO A 1016 -35.97 41.92 6.61
CA PRO A 1016 -35.02 42.24 7.68
C PRO A 1016 -33.53 41.97 7.36
N LEU A 1017 -33.22 41.31 6.24
CA LEU A 1017 -31.85 41.11 5.76
C LEU A 1017 -31.57 41.91 4.47
N MET A 1018 -32.54 41.99 3.56
CA MET A 1018 -32.39 42.60 2.24
C MET A 1018 -32.83 44.07 2.18
N TYR A 1019 -33.63 44.55 3.14
CA TYR A 1019 -34.23 45.89 3.18
C TYR A 1019 -35.06 46.26 1.94
N THR A 1020 -35.55 45.25 1.20
CA THR A 1020 -36.44 45.37 0.04
C THR A 1020 -37.88 44.96 0.39
N LEU A 1021 -38.86 45.34 -0.42
CA LEU A 1021 -40.26 44.96 -0.20
C LEU A 1021 -40.45 43.43 -0.26
N MET A 1022 -40.95 42.82 0.83
CA MET A 1022 -41.28 41.39 0.86
C MET A 1022 -42.42 41.08 -0.15
N ARG A 1023 -42.27 40.02 -0.95
CA ARG A 1023 -43.25 39.56 -1.96
C ARG A 1023 -44.03 38.32 -1.50
N ASP A 1024 -43.42 37.47 -0.68
CA ASP A 1024 -44.09 36.36 0.01
C ASP A 1024 -43.56 36.22 1.44
N PRO A 1025 -44.04 37.06 2.38
CA PRO A 1025 -43.57 37.06 3.76
C PRO A 1025 -43.88 35.73 4.47
N VAL A 1026 -42.87 35.20 5.16
CA VAL A 1026 -42.94 34.00 6.00
C VAL A 1026 -42.41 34.30 7.40
N THR A 1027 -43.05 33.73 8.41
CA THR A 1027 -42.62 33.82 9.82
C THR A 1027 -41.73 32.63 10.17
N LEU A 1028 -40.58 32.91 10.78
CA LEU A 1028 -39.64 31.90 11.26
C LEU A 1028 -40.11 31.30 12.59
N PRO A 1029 -40.08 29.97 12.76
CA PRO A 1029 -40.71 29.32 13.91
C PRO A 1029 -39.96 29.53 15.24
N SER A 1030 -38.66 29.86 15.22
CA SER A 1030 -37.84 29.99 16.43
C SER A 1030 -37.43 31.43 16.77
N SER A 1031 -37.22 32.30 15.78
CA SER A 1031 -36.96 33.74 16.01
C SER A 1031 -38.23 34.59 15.98
N HIS A 1032 -39.33 34.07 15.42
CA HIS A 1032 -40.59 34.78 15.17
C HIS A 1032 -40.47 36.02 14.26
N VAL A 1033 -39.31 36.23 13.64
CA VAL A 1033 -39.08 37.28 12.64
C VAL A 1033 -39.86 36.93 11.37
N VAL A 1034 -40.40 37.96 10.71
CA VAL A 1034 -41.00 37.85 9.37
C VAL A 1034 -39.96 38.28 8.33
N ILE A 1035 -39.81 37.48 7.27
CA ILE A 1035 -38.79 37.61 6.24
C ILE A 1035 -39.36 37.14 4.90
N ASP A 1036 -38.82 37.54 3.74
CA ASP A 1036 -39.30 37.01 2.47
C ASP A 1036 -38.91 35.52 2.29
N ARG A 1037 -39.81 34.73 1.69
CA ARG A 1037 -39.56 33.31 1.37
C ARG A 1037 -38.27 33.11 0.57
N ALA A 1038 -37.99 33.96 -0.43
CA ALA A 1038 -36.80 33.85 -1.25
C ALA A 1038 -35.53 34.12 -0.42
N THR A 1039 -35.56 35.13 0.45
CA THR A 1039 -34.44 35.46 1.35
C THR A 1039 -34.11 34.32 2.30
N ILE A 1040 -35.10 33.79 3.06
CA ILE A 1040 -34.82 32.68 3.99
C ILE A 1040 -34.41 31.41 3.25
N LYS A 1041 -35.01 31.11 2.10
CA LYS A 1041 -34.62 29.96 1.29
C LYS A 1041 -33.17 30.11 0.79
N SER A 1042 -32.78 31.30 0.31
CA SER A 1042 -31.41 31.64 -0.10
C SER A 1042 -30.40 31.47 1.05
N HIS A 1043 -30.78 31.83 2.29
CA HIS A 1043 -29.98 31.57 3.49
C HIS A 1043 -29.83 30.06 3.77
N LEU A 1044 -30.94 29.32 3.78
CA LEU A 1044 -31.00 27.89 4.11
C LEU A 1044 -30.30 26.98 3.09
N LEU A 1045 -30.12 27.44 1.84
CA LEU A 1045 -29.24 26.77 0.86
C LEU A 1045 -27.76 26.77 1.28
N SER A 1046 -27.35 27.70 2.16
CA SER A 1046 -25.96 27.91 2.58
C SER A 1046 -25.69 27.45 4.02
N ASP A 1047 -26.53 27.81 5.00
CA ASP A 1047 -26.50 27.25 6.35
C ASP A 1047 -27.92 26.89 6.82
N ALA A 1048 -28.12 25.66 7.30
CA ALA A 1048 -29.42 25.10 7.69
C ALA A 1048 -29.88 25.56 9.09
N LYS A 1049 -29.86 26.88 9.29
CA LYS A 1049 -30.14 27.54 10.57
C LYS A 1049 -30.98 28.80 10.38
N ASP A 1050 -31.64 29.24 11.45
CA ASP A 1050 -32.27 30.54 11.53
C ASP A 1050 -31.18 31.66 11.55
N PRO A 1051 -31.27 32.68 10.69
CA PRO A 1051 -30.22 33.71 10.56
C PRO A 1051 -30.08 34.62 11.78
N PHE A 1052 -31.11 34.74 12.63
CA PHE A 1052 -31.15 35.68 13.76
C PHE A 1052 -30.73 35.04 15.09
N ASN A 1053 -31.12 33.78 15.32
CA ASN A 1053 -30.82 33.06 16.57
C ASN A 1053 -29.89 31.83 16.41
N ARG A 1054 -29.57 31.43 15.18
CA ARG A 1054 -28.69 30.29 14.82
C ARG A 1054 -29.16 28.92 15.33
N SER A 1055 -30.44 28.77 15.67
CA SER A 1055 -31.06 27.45 15.89
C SER A 1055 -31.17 26.67 14.57
N PRO A 1056 -31.15 25.32 14.56
CA PRO A 1056 -31.40 24.54 13.35
C PRO A 1056 -32.81 24.82 12.80
N LEU A 1057 -32.91 24.99 11.48
CA LEU A 1057 -34.16 25.31 10.80
C LEU A 1057 -34.21 24.62 9.43
N LYS A 1058 -35.35 24.02 9.08
CA LYS A 1058 -35.64 23.53 7.71
C LYS A 1058 -36.61 24.45 7.01
N PHE A 1059 -36.52 24.51 5.68
CA PHE A 1059 -37.46 25.29 4.87
C PHE A 1059 -38.91 24.80 4.99
N SER A 1060 -39.13 23.51 5.28
CA SER A 1060 -40.45 22.94 5.56
C SER A 1060 -41.11 23.45 6.85
N GLU A 1061 -40.38 24.18 7.70
CA GLU A 1061 -40.82 24.63 9.02
C GLU A 1061 -41.20 26.14 9.05
N VAL A 1062 -41.04 26.86 7.92
CA VAL A 1062 -41.40 28.29 7.82
C VAL A 1062 -42.90 28.49 7.57
N LEU A 1063 -43.53 29.41 8.29
CA LEU A 1063 -44.99 29.60 8.28
C LEU A 1063 -45.40 30.75 7.34
N PRO A 1064 -46.29 30.55 6.35
CA PRO A 1064 -46.74 31.64 5.46
C PRO A 1064 -47.51 32.74 6.20
N ASN A 1065 -47.06 33.99 6.10
CA ASN A 1065 -47.74 35.14 6.71
C ASN A 1065 -48.72 35.79 5.72
N LEU A 1066 -49.86 35.13 5.52
CA LEU A 1066 -50.88 35.54 4.55
C LEU A 1066 -51.52 36.91 4.89
N GLU A 1067 -51.56 37.29 6.17
CA GLU A 1067 -52.09 38.59 6.60
C GLU A 1067 -51.16 39.75 6.20
N LEU A 1068 -49.86 39.62 6.48
CA LEU A 1068 -48.90 40.63 6.05
C LEU A 1068 -48.80 40.70 4.53
N LYS A 1069 -48.89 39.54 3.84
CA LYS A 1069 -48.94 39.51 2.37
C LYS A 1069 -50.12 40.31 1.83
N ALA A 1070 -51.34 40.11 2.35
CA ALA A 1070 -52.51 40.86 1.92
C ALA A 1070 -52.38 42.37 2.19
N ARG A 1071 -51.70 42.78 3.27
CA ARG A 1071 -51.38 44.19 3.55
C ARG A 1071 -50.39 44.77 2.53
N ILE A 1072 -49.36 44.01 2.16
CA ILE A 1072 -48.37 44.43 1.16
C ILE A 1072 -49.00 44.49 -0.23
N ASP A 1073 -49.77 43.48 -0.64
CA ASP A 1073 -50.50 43.48 -1.93
C ASP A 1073 -51.43 44.69 -2.03
N ALA A 1074 -52.15 45.02 -0.94
CA ALA A 1074 -52.99 46.21 -0.87
C ALA A 1074 -52.18 47.51 -0.98
N PHE A 1075 -51.05 47.63 -0.28
CA PHE A 1075 -50.14 48.78 -0.35
C PHE A 1075 -49.56 48.98 -1.77
N VAL A 1076 -49.15 47.89 -2.43
CA VAL A 1076 -48.65 47.92 -3.82
C VAL A 1076 -49.74 48.37 -4.79
N VAL A 1077 -50.98 47.86 -4.65
CA VAL A 1077 -52.12 48.29 -5.47
C VAL A 1077 -52.47 49.76 -5.21
N GLU A 1078 -52.49 50.20 -3.95
CA GLU A 1078 -52.75 51.58 -3.59
C GLU A 1078 -51.71 52.51 -4.21
N ARG A 1079 -50.41 52.26 -3.97
CA ARG A 1079 -49.32 53.10 -4.50
C ARG A 1079 -49.28 53.11 -6.03
N ARG A 1080 -49.50 51.97 -6.70
CA ARG A 1080 -49.64 51.92 -8.17
C ARG A 1080 -50.81 52.75 -8.68
N SER A 1081 -51.95 52.74 -7.98
CA SER A 1081 -53.12 53.57 -8.34
C SER A 1081 -52.85 55.08 -8.15
N GLN A 1082 -52.17 55.48 -7.08
CA GLN A 1082 -51.78 56.87 -6.81
C GLN A 1082 -50.76 57.39 -7.83
N HIS A 1083 -49.84 56.54 -8.30
CA HIS A 1083 -48.85 56.89 -9.33
C HIS A 1083 -49.45 57.00 -10.73
N ALA A 1084 -50.39 56.11 -11.08
CA ALA A 1084 -51.13 56.19 -12.35
C ALA A 1084 -51.90 57.51 -12.52
N VAL A 1085 -52.39 58.10 -11.43
CA VAL A 1085 -53.06 59.42 -11.41
C VAL A 1085 -52.08 60.59 -11.51
N ARG A 1086 -50.77 60.37 -11.32
CA ARG A 1086 -49.73 61.42 -11.33
C ARG A 1086 -49.01 61.63 -12.68
N LYS A 1087 -49.19 60.77 -13.69
CA LYS A 1087 -48.62 61.01 -15.03
C LYS A 1087 -49.48 62.03 -15.82
N PRO A 1088 -49.00 63.26 -16.11
CA PRO A 1088 -49.69 64.15 -17.02
C PRO A 1088 -49.52 63.66 -18.47
N THR A 1089 -50.58 63.70 -19.26
CA THR A 1089 -50.51 63.50 -20.71
C THR A 1089 -49.66 64.59 -21.34
N ARG A 1090 -48.53 64.22 -21.96
CA ARG A 1090 -47.73 65.13 -22.79
C ARG A 1090 -47.93 64.75 -24.25
N ASP A 1091 -48.59 65.63 -24.99
CA ASP A 1091 -48.96 65.41 -26.39
C ASP A 1091 -47.76 65.25 -27.33
N SER A 1092 -47.99 64.53 -28.42
CA SER A 1092 -47.03 64.40 -29.52
C SER A 1092 -46.87 65.72 -30.29
N GLY A 1093 -45.66 66.29 -30.30
CA GLY A 1093 -45.37 67.53 -31.01
C GLY A 1093 -43.88 67.77 -31.26
N SER A 1094 -43.41 67.34 -32.43
CA SER A 1094 -42.21 67.83 -33.16
C SER A 1094 -41.02 68.42 -32.37
N ASN A 1095 -39.87 67.74 -32.45
CA ASN A 1095 -38.88 68.18 -33.44
C ASN A 1095 -37.95 67.05 -33.92
N ILE A 1096 -37.32 67.26 -35.08
CA ILE A 1096 -36.28 66.42 -35.70
C ILE A 1096 -34.97 67.23 -35.68
N ASP A 1097 -33.82 66.55 -35.88
CA ASP A 1097 -32.43 67.06 -35.87
C ASP A 1097 -31.93 67.50 -34.47
N ALA A 1098 -30.76 67.06 -33.97
CA ALA A 1098 -29.47 66.96 -34.65
C ALA A 1098 -28.45 66.03 -33.91
N VAL A 1099 -27.32 65.73 -34.58
CA VAL A 1099 -26.09 65.05 -34.06
C VAL A 1099 -26.29 63.58 -33.61
N MET A 1100 -25.67 62.53 -34.16
CA MET A 1100 -24.62 62.37 -35.17
C MET A 1100 -23.34 63.22 -35.03
N GLU A 1101 -22.46 62.79 -34.14
CA GLU A 1101 -21.01 62.67 -34.38
C GLU A 1101 -20.45 61.49 -33.57
#